data_AF-A0A7X9H9K3-F1
#
_entry.id   AF-A0A7X9H9K3-F1
#
_cell.length_a   1.000
_cell.length_b   1.000
_cell.length_c   1.000
_cell.angle_alpha   90.00
_cell.angle_beta   90.00
_cell.angle_gamma   90.00
#
_symmetry.space_group_name_H-M   'P 1'
#
loop_
_entity.id
_entity.type
_entity.pdbx_description
1 polymer ?
#
loop_
_entity_poly.entity_id
_entity_poly.type
_entity_poly.pdbx_seq_one_letter_code
_entity_poly.pdbx_strand_id
1 'polypeptide(L)'
;MKKLFVATTLVVMLFSVGCVDLDDLWNEIDSLKKQNTELEKQNQKQDKELSEYKERLKRVEELTNSVNSDIIAIRGLLEAQNKKLGIISYSEMLDKSGYVLLMSDGSSITLKHGANGEKGDKGEKGDKGDKGDKGEQGEKGEQGDKGAKGDQGERVVVGVKPFGPNDRLYWTINGEFLLDASGNKVPATGDKGEEGAKGDKGDVGLTPVLRVNSSGNWEMSLDKGTTWQEVKDKSGNSVKAIGPKGDKGDQGPAGPKGPAGEQGPQGEAGPAGGPQGPEGPVGPEGPQGPPGSIDNLQITETADAVTIIFNGETYIIPKGVPVPQFDMKLLLGVWDMTKTQSPDGADGWVDEDPDEGYSMHFMDSANGAISSLPFINVPFTYTLTGANRLDVVRIQGFDTMTIIELDNDTLILEVVSNAGTRREHYTRGEVPNPLSFVAKYNMSIVGPGFVTDSIACNVSDYFTYEEIVPMQPFVFLLGGYYVPTIDEWRAIIPDNNHQIPFGNLSAMTDLRVTETVTVQNKSITMTSDYVHSPEDYPGCTSALRYVGTSMVSAWRYEYLEHEDGFYYLKITSRSLFGKPDVDMTDIARRDEFWLQNTEEDIVRYFPASGYENEGGVIQNQGTNGYYWSYTPHGNGLAAGMSFGPSTAYSNYVDKAAHKYSLRLFKRTVIK
;
A
#
# COMPACT_ATOMS: atom_id res chain seq x y z
N MET A 1 -39.71 35.68 61.08
CA MET A 1 -39.51 37.14 60.96
C MET A 1 -39.59 37.66 59.52
N LYS A 2 -38.86 37.13 58.52
CA LYS A 2 -38.94 37.63 57.12
C LYS A 2 -40.34 37.51 56.47
N LYS A 3 -41.06 36.40 56.67
CA LYS A 3 -42.46 36.25 56.22
C LYS A 3 -43.43 37.22 56.90
N LEU A 4 -43.17 37.56 58.18
CA LEU A 4 -43.98 38.50 58.95
C LEU A 4 -43.74 39.94 58.47
N PHE A 5 -42.51 40.28 58.12
CA PHE A 5 -42.14 41.60 57.59
C PHE A 5 -42.79 41.86 56.22
N VAL A 6 -42.73 40.89 55.30
CA VAL A 6 -43.38 41.01 53.97
C VAL A 6 -44.90 41.16 54.09
N ALA A 7 -45.54 40.40 54.98
CA ALA A 7 -46.96 40.54 55.27
C ALA A 7 -47.30 41.92 55.85
N THR A 8 -46.45 42.45 56.74
CA THR A 8 -46.66 43.77 57.35
C THR A 8 -46.48 44.91 56.34
N THR A 9 -45.50 44.81 55.45
CA THR A 9 -45.28 45.82 54.39
C THR A 9 -46.38 45.80 53.33
N LEU A 10 -46.93 44.63 52.98
CA LEU A 10 -48.08 44.51 52.09
C LEU A 10 -49.33 45.17 52.69
N VAL A 11 -49.58 44.93 53.98
CA VAL A 11 -50.70 45.52 54.72
C VAL A 11 -50.56 47.04 54.80
N VAL A 12 -49.35 47.58 54.99
CA VAL A 12 -49.11 49.03 54.99
C VAL A 12 -49.32 49.67 53.61
N MET A 13 -48.98 48.98 52.51
CA MET A 13 -49.29 49.46 51.16
C MET A 13 -50.79 49.47 50.87
N LEU A 14 -51.53 48.46 51.33
CA LEU A 14 -52.99 48.34 51.19
C LEU A 14 -53.77 49.46 51.90
N PHE A 15 -53.21 50.09 52.95
CA PHE A 15 -53.84 51.24 53.61
C PHE A 15 -53.60 52.59 52.92
N SER A 16 -52.72 52.65 51.91
CA SER A 16 -52.33 53.91 51.24
C SER A 16 -52.95 54.12 49.85
N VAL A 17 -53.66 53.13 49.32
CA VAL A 17 -54.35 53.20 48.03
C VAL A 17 -55.79 52.73 48.23
N GLY A 18 -56.76 53.60 47.94
CA GLY A 18 -58.18 53.35 48.21
C GLY A 18 -58.70 52.03 47.60
N CYS A 19 -59.58 51.37 48.36
CA CYS A 19 -60.37 50.17 48.03
C CYS A 19 -59.76 49.27 46.94
N VAL A 20 -58.76 48.46 47.34
CA VAL A 20 -58.48 47.22 46.62
C VAL A 20 -59.12 46.10 47.41
N ASP A 21 -60.09 45.42 46.80
CA ASP A 21 -60.77 44.28 47.43
C ASP A 21 -59.75 43.15 47.63
N LEU A 22 -59.47 42.78 48.89
CA LEU A 22 -58.42 41.80 49.20
C LEU A 22 -58.75 40.44 48.59
N ASP A 23 -60.04 40.11 48.47
CA ASP A 23 -60.48 38.85 47.89
C ASP A 23 -60.19 38.80 46.37
N ASP A 24 -60.31 39.92 45.66
CA ASP A 24 -59.95 40.02 44.24
C ASP A 24 -58.43 39.85 44.02
N LEU A 25 -57.60 40.45 44.88
CA LEU A 25 -56.14 40.26 44.83
C LEU A 25 -55.74 38.82 45.11
N TRP A 26 -56.39 38.14 46.06
CA TRP A 26 -56.11 36.73 46.34
C TRP A 26 -56.55 35.82 45.19
N ASN A 27 -57.70 36.09 44.58
CA ASN A 27 -58.18 35.39 43.39
C ASN A 27 -57.24 35.58 42.19
N GLU A 28 -56.69 36.78 42.00
CA GLU A 28 -55.72 37.08 40.95
C GLU A 28 -54.38 36.38 41.19
N ILE A 29 -53.89 36.36 42.44
CA ILE A 29 -52.67 35.62 42.81
C ILE A 29 -52.84 34.11 42.56
N ASP A 30 -53.97 33.52 42.90
CA ASP A 30 -54.20 32.09 42.69
C ASP A 30 -54.42 31.75 41.20
N SER A 31 -55.04 32.65 40.44
CA SER A 31 -55.10 32.57 38.97
C SER A 31 -53.70 32.60 38.34
N LEU A 32 -52.84 33.54 38.78
CA LEU A 32 -51.47 33.67 38.30
C LEU A 32 -50.60 32.46 38.67
N LYS A 33 -50.75 31.90 39.89
CA LYS A 33 -50.06 30.64 40.26
C LYS A 33 -50.49 29.48 39.37
N LYS A 34 -51.79 29.38 39.06
CA LYS A 34 -52.33 28.34 38.18
C LYS A 34 -51.79 28.51 36.76
N GLN A 35 -51.75 29.75 36.24
CA GLN A 35 -51.14 30.06 34.93
C GLN A 35 -49.66 29.72 34.90
N ASN A 36 -48.88 30.06 35.94
CA ASN A 36 -47.47 29.70 36.02
C ASN A 36 -47.26 28.18 36.06
N THR A 37 -48.11 27.44 36.79
CA THR A 37 -48.04 25.97 36.84
C THR A 37 -48.37 25.36 35.48
N GLU A 38 -49.32 25.92 34.74
CA GLU A 38 -49.67 25.48 33.38
C GLU A 38 -48.53 25.78 32.39
N LEU A 39 -47.90 26.95 32.52
CA LEU A 39 -46.76 27.37 31.72
C LEU A 39 -45.53 26.49 31.97
N GLU A 40 -45.26 26.13 33.23
CA GLU A 40 -44.20 25.18 33.59
C GLU A 40 -44.42 23.81 32.93
N LYS A 41 -45.66 23.30 32.92
CA LYS A 41 -46.01 22.05 32.22
C LYS A 41 -45.83 22.16 30.71
N GLN A 42 -46.18 23.31 30.12
CA GLN A 42 -45.97 23.55 28.69
C GLN A 42 -44.49 23.60 28.33
N ASN A 43 -43.67 24.29 29.12
CA ASN A 43 -42.22 24.33 28.93
C ASN A 43 -41.60 22.93 29.06
N GLN A 44 -41.98 22.15 30.08
CA GLN A 44 -41.51 20.76 30.22
C GLN A 44 -41.91 19.87 29.03
N LYS A 45 -43.10 20.07 28.46
CA LYS A 45 -43.53 19.34 27.27
C LYS A 45 -42.71 19.75 26.03
N GLN A 46 -42.48 21.05 25.84
CA GLN A 46 -41.66 21.56 24.74
C GLN A 46 -40.21 21.09 24.83
N ASP A 47 -39.63 21.07 26.03
CA ASP A 47 -38.27 20.56 26.25
C ASP A 47 -38.16 19.08 25.88
N LYS A 48 -39.18 18.29 26.21
CA LYS A 48 -39.25 16.86 25.83
C LYS A 48 -39.35 16.67 24.32
N GLU A 49 -40.23 17.42 23.65
CA GLU A 49 -40.37 17.37 22.18
C GLU A 49 -39.08 17.81 21.49
N LEU A 50 -38.43 18.89 21.97
CA LEU A 50 -37.16 19.36 21.44
C LEU A 50 -36.05 18.32 21.59
N SER A 51 -36.00 17.60 22.72
CA SER A 51 -35.07 16.49 22.93
C SER A 51 -35.30 15.37 21.91
N GLU A 52 -36.55 14.98 21.66
CA GLU A 52 -36.88 13.95 20.67
C GLU A 52 -36.53 14.36 19.24
N TYR A 53 -36.70 15.65 18.89
CA TYR A 53 -36.31 16.17 17.57
C TYR A 53 -34.80 16.21 17.37
N LYS A 54 -34.03 16.61 18.39
CA LYS A 54 -32.56 16.56 18.33
C LYS A 54 -32.05 15.14 18.11
N GLU A 55 -32.63 14.17 18.80
CA GLU A 55 -32.31 12.76 18.63
C GLU A 55 -32.65 12.23 17.22
N ARG A 56 -33.79 12.66 16.65
CA ARG A 56 -34.15 12.32 15.27
C ARG A 56 -33.20 12.94 14.25
N LEU A 57 -32.81 14.20 14.44
CA LEU A 57 -31.89 14.89 13.54
C LEU A 57 -30.54 14.19 13.50
N LYS A 58 -29.99 13.85 14.67
CA LYS A 58 -28.73 13.12 14.79
C LYS A 58 -28.77 11.80 14.01
N ARG A 59 -29.84 11.01 14.16
CA ARG A 59 -30.00 9.74 13.43
C ARG A 59 -30.06 9.92 11.90
N VAL A 60 -30.67 11.01 11.42
CA VAL A 60 -30.74 11.29 9.97
C VAL A 60 -29.38 11.69 9.41
N GLU A 61 -28.61 12.48 10.17
CA GLU A 61 -27.25 12.86 9.78
C GLU A 61 -26.32 11.64 9.72
N GLU A 62 -26.38 10.76 10.71
CA GLU A 62 -25.64 9.49 10.74
C GLU A 62 -26.00 8.59 9.55
N LEU A 63 -27.29 8.42 9.26
CA LEU A 63 -27.76 7.64 8.11
C LEU A 63 -27.27 8.23 6.78
N THR A 64 -27.30 9.55 6.63
CA THR A 64 -26.84 10.22 5.41
C THR A 64 -25.34 9.99 5.18
N ASN A 65 -24.53 10.07 6.22
CA ASN A 65 -23.09 9.80 6.14
C ASN A 65 -22.80 8.34 5.79
N SER A 66 -23.55 7.40 6.38
CA SER A 66 -23.45 5.97 6.06
C SER A 66 -23.77 5.72 4.58
N VAL A 67 -24.90 6.23 4.08
CA VAL A 67 -25.31 6.02 2.68
C VAL A 67 -24.33 6.65 1.70
N ASN A 68 -23.77 7.83 2.01
CA ASN A 68 -22.75 8.44 1.15
C ASN A 68 -21.47 7.60 1.07
N SER A 69 -21.05 6.99 2.18
CA SER A 69 -19.92 6.06 2.20
C SER A 69 -20.19 4.83 1.32
N ASP A 70 -21.39 4.26 1.42
CA ASP A 70 -21.80 3.10 0.63
C ASP A 70 -21.86 3.42 -0.87
N ILE A 71 -22.32 4.61 -1.26
CA ILE A 71 -22.36 5.05 -2.65
C ILE A 71 -20.94 5.12 -3.24
N ILE A 72 -19.96 5.62 -2.48
CA ILE A 72 -18.56 5.70 -2.93
C ILE A 72 -18.00 4.29 -3.12
N ALA A 73 -18.22 3.40 -2.16
CA ALA A 73 -17.80 2.00 -2.21
C ALA A 73 -18.36 1.27 -3.44
N ILE A 74 -19.69 1.34 -3.65
CA ILE A 74 -20.38 0.70 -4.77
C ILE A 74 -19.87 1.23 -6.11
N ARG A 75 -19.66 2.54 -6.23
CA ARG A 75 -19.09 3.13 -7.46
C ARG A 75 -17.69 2.60 -7.74
N GLY A 76 -16.83 2.51 -6.72
CA GLY A 76 -15.49 1.95 -6.85
C GLY A 76 -15.51 0.49 -7.31
N LEU A 77 -16.37 -0.34 -6.72
CA LEU A 77 -16.52 -1.75 -7.11
C LEU A 77 -17.01 -1.90 -8.56
N LEU A 78 -17.98 -1.08 -8.97
CA LEU A 78 -18.50 -1.09 -10.34
C LEU A 78 -17.44 -0.62 -11.35
N GLU A 79 -16.68 0.41 -11.02
CA GLU A 79 -15.59 0.91 -11.86
C GLU A 79 -14.47 -0.12 -12.01
N ALA A 80 -14.11 -0.81 -10.93
CA ALA A 80 -13.15 -1.91 -10.95
C ALA A 80 -13.59 -3.03 -11.89
N GLN A 81 -14.86 -3.43 -11.86
CA GLN A 81 -15.41 -4.42 -12.79
C GLN A 81 -15.36 -3.93 -14.24
N ASN A 82 -15.76 -2.68 -14.49
CA ASN A 82 -15.77 -2.10 -15.83
C ASN A 82 -14.36 -2.00 -16.43
N LYS A 83 -13.36 -1.64 -15.62
CA LYS A 83 -11.95 -1.55 -16.01
C LYS A 83 -11.22 -2.90 -15.99
N LYS A 84 -11.88 -3.99 -15.59
CA LYS A 84 -11.28 -5.32 -15.39
C LYS A 84 -10.08 -5.29 -14.43
N LEU A 85 -10.16 -4.46 -13.39
CA LEU A 85 -9.15 -4.43 -12.33
C LEU A 85 -9.25 -5.70 -11.49
N GLY A 86 -8.12 -6.12 -10.92
CA GLY A 86 -8.10 -7.19 -9.92
C GLY A 86 -7.85 -6.66 -8.51
N ILE A 87 -8.28 -7.38 -7.48
CA ILE A 87 -7.93 -7.08 -6.09
C ILE A 87 -6.58 -7.72 -5.77
N ILE A 88 -5.59 -6.90 -5.41
CA ILE A 88 -4.26 -7.34 -4.96
C ILE A 88 -4.35 -7.88 -3.53
N SER A 89 -4.98 -7.12 -2.64
CA SER A 89 -5.14 -7.47 -1.23
C SER A 89 -6.32 -6.73 -0.62
N TYR A 90 -6.76 -7.17 0.56
CA TYR A 90 -7.69 -6.42 1.40
C TYR A 90 -7.27 -6.57 2.87
N SER A 91 -7.41 -5.50 3.64
CA SER A 91 -7.07 -5.49 5.06
C SER A 91 -8.22 -4.92 5.88
N GLU A 92 -8.51 -5.55 7.01
CA GLU A 92 -9.45 -5.01 8.00
C GLU A 92 -8.89 -3.71 8.58
N MET A 93 -9.73 -2.69 8.74
CA MET A 93 -9.34 -1.43 9.35
C MET A 93 -9.02 -1.64 10.85
N LEU A 94 -8.11 -0.82 11.39
CA LEU A 94 -7.72 -0.85 12.81
C LEU A 94 -8.92 -0.76 13.77
N ASP A 95 -9.94 0.01 13.40
CA ASP A 95 -11.16 0.22 14.17
C ASP A 95 -12.23 -0.86 13.92
N LYS A 96 -11.93 -1.87 13.09
CA LYS A 96 -12.85 -2.94 12.66
C LYS A 96 -14.17 -2.40 12.06
N SER A 97 -14.16 -1.20 11.51
CA SER A 97 -15.33 -0.60 10.86
C SER A 97 -15.50 -1.06 9.41
N GLY A 98 -14.56 -1.83 8.87
CA GLY A 98 -14.56 -2.19 7.46
C GLY A 98 -13.28 -2.82 6.95
N TYR A 99 -13.19 -2.92 5.63
CA TYR A 99 -12.04 -3.39 4.87
C TYR A 99 -11.60 -2.33 3.86
N VAL A 100 -10.30 -2.23 3.64
CA VAL A 100 -9.71 -1.49 2.52
C VAL A 100 -9.19 -2.50 1.51
N LEU A 101 -9.66 -2.40 0.27
CA LEU A 101 -9.19 -3.20 -0.85
C LEU A 101 -8.19 -2.40 -1.66
N LEU A 102 -7.07 -3.03 -1.99
CA LEU A 102 -6.07 -2.52 -2.90
C LEU A 102 -6.29 -3.13 -4.29
N MET A 103 -6.47 -2.28 -5.29
CA MET A 103 -6.74 -2.68 -6.67
C MET A 103 -5.45 -2.78 -7.49
N SER A 104 -5.49 -3.50 -8.60
CA SER A 104 -4.35 -3.73 -9.49
C SER A 104 -3.79 -2.47 -10.14
N ASP A 105 -4.55 -1.36 -10.19
CA ASP A 105 -4.07 -0.06 -10.67
C ASP A 105 -3.53 0.84 -9.54
N GLY A 106 -3.41 0.30 -8.32
CA GLY A 106 -2.97 1.03 -7.13
C GLY A 106 -4.08 1.85 -6.44
N SER A 107 -5.29 1.92 -7.00
CA SER A 107 -6.42 2.57 -6.34
C SER A 107 -6.91 1.76 -5.14
N SER A 108 -7.59 2.42 -4.20
CA SER A 108 -8.15 1.76 -3.02
C SER A 108 -9.66 1.93 -2.94
N ILE A 109 -10.37 0.87 -2.55
CA ILE A 109 -11.81 0.90 -2.26
C ILE A 109 -12.02 0.60 -0.78
N THR A 110 -12.82 1.41 -0.11
CA THR A 110 -13.17 1.21 1.30
C THR A 110 -14.58 0.63 1.41
N LEU A 111 -14.72 -0.52 2.06
CA LEU A 111 -16.01 -1.14 2.38
C LEU A 111 -16.23 -1.07 3.88
N LYS A 112 -17.20 -0.27 4.33
CA LYS A 112 -17.54 -0.18 5.75
C LYS A 112 -18.69 -1.11 6.08
N HIS A 113 -18.60 -1.82 7.20
CA HIS A 113 -19.72 -2.56 7.79
C HIS A 113 -20.11 -1.88 9.10
N GLY A 114 -21.41 -1.83 9.39
CA GLY A 114 -21.96 -1.08 10.54
C GLY A 114 -21.61 -1.65 11.92
N ALA A 115 -20.50 -2.39 12.07
CA ALA A 115 -20.16 -3.09 13.31
C ALA A 115 -19.74 -2.18 14.46
N ASN A 116 -19.36 -0.92 14.20
CA ASN A 116 -19.03 0.04 15.26
C ASN A 116 -19.77 1.37 15.01
N GLY A 117 -21.08 1.40 15.23
CA GLY A 117 -21.65 2.59 15.83
C GLY A 117 -21.05 2.68 17.23
N GLU A 118 -20.12 3.61 17.45
CA GLU A 118 -19.55 3.81 18.78
C GLU A 118 -20.69 3.87 19.81
N LYS A 119 -20.52 3.14 20.92
CA LYS A 119 -21.33 3.36 22.12
C LYS A 119 -21.24 4.86 22.38
N GLY A 120 -22.34 5.59 22.20
CA GLY A 120 -22.36 7.01 22.52
C GLY A 120 -21.78 7.18 23.92
N ASP A 121 -20.73 7.99 24.04
CA ASP A 121 -20.07 8.20 25.32
C ASP A 121 -21.13 8.45 26.39
N LYS A 122 -20.90 7.86 27.56
CA LYS A 122 -21.65 8.23 28.76
C LYS A 122 -21.60 9.75 28.82
N GLY A 123 -22.76 10.40 28.63
CA GLY A 123 -22.83 11.86 28.66
C GLY A 123 -22.08 12.34 29.89
N GLU A 124 -21.09 13.20 29.68
CA GLU A 124 -20.30 13.72 30.79
C GLU A 124 -21.25 14.20 31.88
N LYS A 125 -20.91 13.88 33.12
CA LYS A 125 -21.58 14.40 34.31
C LYS A 125 -21.70 15.91 34.10
N GLY A 126 -22.93 16.42 33.97
CA GLY A 126 -23.13 17.86 33.88
C GLY A 126 -22.45 18.50 35.08
N ASP A 127 -21.51 19.41 34.83
CA ASP A 127 -20.86 20.12 35.91
C ASP A 127 -21.92 20.77 36.79
N LYS A 128 -21.66 20.70 38.10
CA LYS A 128 -22.45 21.35 39.13
C LYS A 128 -22.62 22.81 38.73
N GLY A 129 -23.85 23.23 38.42
CA GLY A 129 -24.13 24.65 38.22
C GLY A 129 -23.74 25.39 39.50
N ASP A 130 -22.73 26.24 39.43
CA ASP A 130 -22.47 27.18 40.50
C ASP A 130 -23.72 28.03 40.69
N LYS A 131 -24.04 28.25 41.96
CA LYS A 131 -25.14 29.11 42.38
C LYS A 131 -24.91 30.49 41.77
N GLY A 132 -25.73 30.86 40.79
CA GLY A 132 -25.69 32.21 40.24
C GLY A 132 -25.95 33.23 41.35
N ASP A 133 -24.97 34.08 41.60
CA ASP A 133 -25.22 35.30 42.36
C ASP A 133 -26.24 36.13 41.60
N LYS A 134 -27.23 36.62 42.33
CA LYS A 134 -28.22 37.56 41.81
C LYS A 134 -27.49 38.86 41.46
N GLY A 135 -27.15 39.04 40.19
CA GLY A 135 -26.71 40.33 39.67
C GLY A 135 -27.83 41.36 39.78
N GLU A 136 -27.48 42.54 40.29
CA GLU A 136 -28.36 43.71 40.26
C GLU A 136 -28.65 44.12 38.82
N GLN A 137 -29.90 44.49 38.57
CA GLN A 137 -30.35 45.02 37.29
C GLN A 137 -29.70 46.41 37.07
N GLY A 138 -28.68 46.45 36.22
CA GLY A 138 -28.16 47.70 35.66
C GLY A 138 -29.17 48.32 34.68
N GLU A 139 -29.22 49.65 34.65
CA GLU A 139 -30.13 50.39 33.77
C GLU A 139 -29.87 50.09 32.29
N LYS A 140 -30.99 50.02 31.56
CA LYS A 140 -31.10 49.77 30.13
C LYS A 140 -30.36 50.85 29.33
N GLY A 141 -29.22 50.51 28.75
CA GLY A 141 -28.63 51.29 27.65
C GLY A 141 -29.45 51.10 26.36
N GLU A 142 -29.66 52.18 25.60
CA GLU A 142 -30.36 52.10 24.32
C GLU A 142 -29.59 51.23 23.33
N GLN A 143 -30.29 50.24 22.78
CA GLN A 143 -29.80 49.30 21.79
C GLN A 143 -29.57 50.03 20.45
N GLY A 144 -28.33 50.03 19.95
CA GLY A 144 -28.03 50.47 18.59
C GLY A 144 -28.66 49.54 17.55
N ASP A 145 -29.12 50.11 16.43
CA ASP A 145 -29.85 49.38 15.40
C ASP A 145 -29.03 48.22 14.80
N LYS A 146 -29.65 47.04 14.79
CA LYS A 146 -29.13 45.82 14.18
C LYS A 146 -29.39 45.87 12.66
N GLY A 147 -28.34 45.72 11.86
CA GLY A 147 -28.47 45.62 10.39
C GLY A 147 -29.37 44.45 9.98
N ALA A 148 -30.16 44.64 8.91
CA ALA A 148 -31.13 43.67 8.42
C ALA A 148 -30.46 42.36 7.96
N LYS A 149 -31.00 41.24 8.42
CA LYS A 149 -30.70 39.87 7.95
C LYS A 149 -31.53 39.64 6.68
N GLY A 150 -30.91 39.18 5.59
CA GLY A 150 -31.61 38.88 4.34
C GLY A 150 -32.61 37.71 4.47
N ASP A 151 -33.71 37.78 3.72
CA ASP A 151 -34.79 36.80 3.78
C ASP A 151 -34.37 35.43 3.23
N GLN A 152 -34.67 34.38 4.00
CA GLN A 152 -34.50 32.98 3.61
C GLN A 152 -35.76 32.55 2.83
N GLY A 153 -35.59 31.97 1.63
CA GLY A 153 -36.72 31.57 0.77
C GLY A 153 -37.69 30.59 1.45
N GLU A 154 -38.99 30.74 1.18
CA GLU A 154 -40.06 29.89 1.70
C GLU A 154 -39.84 28.41 1.32
N ARG A 155 -39.75 27.54 2.32
CA ARG A 155 -39.65 26.08 2.14
C ARG A 155 -41.05 25.48 2.26
N VAL A 156 -41.45 24.67 1.28
CA VAL A 156 -42.72 23.94 1.30
C VAL A 156 -42.62 22.79 2.32
N VAL A 157 -43.51 22.75 3.31
CA VAL A 157 -43.57 21.76 4.40
C VAL A 157 -44.73 20.80 4.17
N VAL A 158 -44.46 19.51 3.98
CA VAL A 158 -45.50 18.46 3.96
C VAL A 158 -45.73 17.99 5.39
N GLY A 159 -47.00 17.94 5.82
CA GLY A 159 -47.40 17.51 7.16
C GLY A 159 -48.65 16.64 7.14
N VAL A 160 -49.15 16.31 8.33
CA VAL A 160 -50.45 15.64 8.52
C VAL A 160 -51.25 16.38 9.58
N LYS A 161 -52.57 16.47 9.40
CA LYS A 161 -53.49 17.14 10.33
C LYS A 161 -54.71 16.27 10.57
N PRO A 162 -55.12 16.03 11.83
CA PRO A 162 -56.36 15.31 12.14
C PRO A 162 -57.57 16.15 11.71
N PHE A 163 -58.58 15.50 11.14
CA PHE A 163 -59.81 16.15 10.69
C PHE A 163 -61.02 15.21 10.80
N GLY A 164 -62.14 15.74 11.30
CA GLY A 164 -63.39 15.01 11.48
C GLY A 164 -63.53 14.34 12.86
N PRO A 165 -64.69 13.73 13.15
CA PRO A 165 -65.07 13.24 14.49
C PRO A 165 -64.20 12.09 15.04
N ASN A 166 -63.35 11.49 14.21
CA ASN A 166 -62.49 10.36 14.57
C ASN A 166 -60.99 10.73 14.58
N ASP A 167 -60.64 12.02 14.48
CA ASP A 167 -59.25 12.51 14.38
C ASP A 167 -58.41 11.80 13.31
N ARG A 168 -59.04 11.37 12.21
CA ARG A 168 -58.34 10.73 11.10
C ARG A 168 -57.35 11.72 10.50
N LEU A 169 -56.10 11.27 10.31
CA LEU A 169 -55.03 12.11 9.79
C LEU A 169 -55.22 12.31 8.27
N TYR A 170 -55.06 13.54 7.81
CA TYR A 170 -55.05 13.92 6.39
C TYR A 170 -53.74 14.63 6.06
N TRP A 171 -53.23 14.42 4.85
CA TRP A 171 -52.01 15.10 4.40
C TRP A 171 -52.23 16.61 4.25
N THR A 172 -51.21 17.40 4.55
CA THR A 172 -51.20 18.85 4.39
C THR A 172 -49.92 19.33 3.71
N ILE A 173 -50.00 20.46 3.02
CA ILE A 173 -48.85 21.23 2.53
C ILE A 173 -48.95 22.64 3.11
N ASN A 174 -47.91 23.10 3.78
CA ASN A 174 -47.85 24.38 4.51
C ASN A 174 -49.03 24.57 5.47
N GLY A 175 -49.56 23.46 6.02
CA GLY A 175 -50.71 23.46 6.94
C GLY A 175 -52.09 23.45 6.28
N GLU A 176 -52.20 23.57 4.95
CA GLU A 176 -53.46 23.42 4.20
C GLU A 176 -53.68 21.98 3.74
N PHE A 177 -54.93 21.50 3.72
CA PHE A 177 -55.25 20.13 3.34
C PHE A 177 -54.94 19.84 1.87
N LEU A 178 -54.27 18.72 1.65
CA LEU A 178 -53.95 18.18 0.34
C LEU A 178 -55.24 17.59 -0.27
N LEU A 179 -55.55 17.96 -1.51
CA LEU A 179 -56.75 17.52 -2.21
C LEU A 179 -56.40 16.57 -3.36
N ASP A 180 -57.25 15.57 -3.59
CA ASP A 180 -57.17 14.72 -4.78
C ASP A 180 -57.73 15.45 -6.03
N ALA A 181 -57.63 14.82 -7.19
CA ALA A 181 -58.11 15.37 -8.46
C ALA A 181 -59.63 15.65 -8.49
N SER A 182 -60.39 15.10 -7.55
CA SER A 182 -61.84 15.31 -7.41
C SER A 182 -62.19 16.37 -6.34
N GLY A 183 -61.17 16.98 -5.69
CA GLY A 183 -61.34 17.99 -4.66
C GLY A 183 -61.57 17.44 -3.25
N ASN A 184 -61.39 16.15 -3.02
CA ASN A 184 -61.54 15.54 -1.70
C ASN A 184 -60.21 15.56 -0.92
N LYS A 185 -60.29 15.69 0.42
CA LYS A 185 -59.08 15.66 1.27
C LYS A 185 -58.42 14.29 1.23
N VAL A 186 -57.10 14.24 1.07
CA VAL A 186 -56.34 12.99 0.98
C VAL A 186 -56.04 12.45 2.37
N PRO A 187 -56.61 11.30 2.78
CA PRO A 187 -56.33 10.72 4.09
C PRO A 187 -54.89 10.20 4.15
N ALA A 188 -54.24 10.41 5.29
CA ALA A 188 -52.89 9.91 5.60
C ALA A 188 -52.91 8.50 6.23
N THR A 189 -54.11 7.94 6.45
CA THR A 189 -54.33 6.58 6.94
C THR A 189 -55.43 5.89 6.15
N GLY A 190 -55.29 4.60 5.87
CA GLY A 190 -56.35 3.79 5.25
C GLY A 190 -57.54 3.55 6.19
N ASP A 191 -58.71 3.28 5.65
CA ASP A 191 -59.85 2.83 6.44
C ASP A 191 -59.59 1.42 6.97
N LYS A 192 -59.96 1.17 8.23
CA LYS A 192 -59.96 -0.18 8.81
C LYS A 192 -61.09 -0.95 8.11
N GLY A 193 -60.77 -2.02 7.38
CA GLY A 193 -61.78 -2.89 6.79
C GLY A 193 -62.73 -3.43 7.86
N GLU A 194 -64.02 -3.60 7.50
CA GLU A 194 -65.00 -4.18 8.42
C GLU A 194 -64.56 -5.57 8.90
N GLU A 195 -64.81 -5.88 10.17
CA GLU A 195 -64.49 -7.19 10.76
C GLU A 195 -65.31 -8.30 10.09
N GLY A 196 -64.70 -8.95 9.08
CA GLY A 196 -65.17 -10.23 8.57
C GLY A 196 -64.89 -11.36 9.56
N ALA A 197 -65.80 -12.33 9.65
CA ALA A 197 -65.63 -13.51 10.49
C ALA A 197 -64.35 -14.26 10.10
N LYS A 198 -63.40 -14.33 11.05
CA LYS A 198 -62.16 -15.14 11.08
C LYS A 198 -61.81 -15.87 9.75
N GLY A 199 -61.30 -15.10 8.78
CA GLY A 199 -60.75 -15.57 7.52
C GLY A 199 -59.94 -14.45 6.87
N ASP A 200 -58.64 -14.72 6.65
CA ASP A 200 -57.58 -13.90 6.06
C ASP A 200 -57.41 -12.43 6.51
N LYS A 201 -56.15 -12.02 6.76
CA LYS A 201 -55.80 -10.62 7.01
C LYS A 201 -56.34 -9.77 5.87
N GLY A 202 -57.30 -8.88 6.16
CA GLY A 202 -57.75 -7.87 5.20
C GLY A 202 -56.57 -7.06 4.66
N ASP A 203 -56.64 -6.72 3.39
CA ASP A 203 -55.58 -6.00 2.67
C ASP A 203 -55.16 -4.73 3.45
N VAL A 204 -53.86 -4.61 3.70
CA VAL A 204 -53.26 -3.42 4.30
C VAL A 204 -53.62 -2.18 3.47
N GLY A 205 -54.24 -1.19 4.12
CA GLY A 205 -54.62 0.07 3.51
C GLY A 205 -53.46 0.72 2.75
N LEU A 206 -53.73 1.14 1.52
CA LEU A 206 -52.76 1.77 0.62
C LEU A 206 -52.27 3.09 1.24
N THR A 207 -50.98 3.16 1.58
CA THR A 207 -50.32 4.42 1.94
C THR A 207 -49.87 5.11 0.66
N PRO A 208 -50.32 6.36 0.38
CA PRO A 208 -49.88 7.10 -0.79
C PRO A 208 -48.36 7.29 -0.79
N VAL A 209 -47.72 7.12 -1.95
CA VAL A 209 -46.29 7.39 -2.14
C VAL A 209 -46.14 8.75 -2.79
N LEU A 210 -45.23 9.59 -2.29
CA LEU A 210 -44.95 10.93 -2.83
C LEU A 210 -43.56 10.98 -3.46
N ARG A 211 -43.40 11.69 -4.57
CA ARG A 211 -42.09 12.03 -5.17
C ARG A 211 -42.13 13.39 -5.85
N VAL A 212 -40.97 13.84 -6.30
CA VAL A 212 -40.83 15.02 -7.17
C VAL A 212 -40.57 14.54 -8.60
N ASN A 213 -41.36 15.03 -9.56
CA ASN A 213 -41.19 14.68 -10.96
C ASN A 213 -40.07 15.49 -11.63
N SER A 214 -39.75 15.15 -12.88
CA SER A 214 -38.70 15.81 -13.66
C SER A 214 -38.94 17.31 -13.90
N SER A 215 -40.18 17.79 -13.77
CA SER A 215 -40.55 19.21 -13.87
C SER A 215 -40.39 19.96 -12.54
N GLY A 216 -39.99 19.27 -11.46
CA GLY A 216 -39.83 19.84 -10.13
C GLY A 216 -41.14 20.00 -9.35
N ASN A 217 -42.23 19.35 -9.79
CA ASN A 217 -43.52 19.35 -9.11
C ASN A 217 -43.68 18.11 -8.22
N TRP A 218 -44.42 18.24 -7.12
CA TRP A 218 -44.83 17.10 -6.31
C TRP A 218 -45.87 16.26 -7.06
N GLU A 219 -45.70 14.94 -7.04
CA GLU A 219 -46.69 13.98 -7.52
C GLU A 219 -46.89 12.82 -6.53
N MET A 220 -48.08 12.25 -6.53
CA MET A 220 -48.49 11.18 -5.63
C MET A 220 -48.96 9.95 -6.40
N SER A 221 -48.76 8.79 -5.80
CA SER A 221 -49.27 7.50 -6.26
C SER A 221 -50.11 6.84 -5.18
N LEU A 222 -51.31 6.40 -5.54
CA LEU A 222 -52.24 5.70 -4.64
C LEU A 222 -52.19 4.18 -4.80
N ASP A 223 -51.44 3.68 -5.79
CA ASP A 223 -51.32 2.27 -6.16
C ASP A 223 -49.88 1.75 -6.02
N LYS A 224 -49.18 2.24 -4.97
CA LYS A 224 -47.81 1.85 -4.59
C LYS A 224 -46.75 2.12 -5.69
N GLY A 225 -46.93 3.18 -6.47
CA GLY A 225 -45.96 3.68 -7.44
C GLY A 225 -46.24 3.29 -8.90
N THR A 226 -47.40 2.70 -9.20
CA THR A 226 -47.75 2.23 -10.54
C THR A 226 -48.26 3.38 -11.42
N THR A 227 -49.13 4.23 -10.88
CA THR A 227 -49.60 5.46 -11.52
C THR A 227 -49.34 6.68 -10.65
N TRP A 228 -49.04 7.82 -11.29
CA TRP A 228 -48.63 9.06 -10.64
C TRP A 228 -49.51 10.22 -11.10
N GLN A 229 -49.92 11.06 -10.16
CA GLN A 229 -50.76 12.24 -10.39
C GLN A 229 -50.14 13.45 -9.69
N GLU A 230 -50.02 14.59 -10.39
CA GLU A 230 -49.48 15.82 -9.80
C GLU A 230 -50.36 16.36 -8.67
N VAL A 231 -49.72 16.83 -7.60
CA VAL A 231 -50.37 17.48 -6.46
C VAL A 231 -50.73 18.91 -6.84
N LYS A 232 -51.98 19.31 -6.61
CA LYS A 232 -52.49 20.64 -6.92
C LYS A 232 -52.78 21.46 -5.66
N ASP A 233 -52.55 22.76 -5.75
CA ASP A 233 -52.98 23.74 -4.76
C ASP A 233 -54.50 24.02 -4.86
N LYS A 234 -55.02 24.81 -3.92
CA LYS A 234 -56.44 25.23 -3.89
C LYS A 234 -56.92 26.01 -5.12
N SER A 235 -56.00 26.50 -5.93
CA SER A 235 -56.27 27.23 -7.17
C SER A 235 -56.14 26.34 -8.41
N GLY A 236 -55.82 25.05 -8.23
CA GLY A 236 -55.70 24.06 -9.29
C GLY A 236 -54.32 24.01 -9.96
N ASN A 237 -53.31 24.70 -9.44
CA ASN A 237 -51.96 24.74 -9.99
C ASN A 237 -51.07 23.66 -9.37
N SER A 238 -50.13 23.10 -10.15
CA SER A 238 -49.18 22.10 -9.67
C SER A 238 -48.23 22.68 -8.62
N VAL A 239 -48.02 21.96 -7.51
CA VAL A 239 -47.18 22.43 -6.40
C VAL A 239 -45.71 22.14 -6.67
N LYS A 240 -44.88 23.20 -6.78
CA LYS A 240 -43.42 23.08 -6.95
C LYS A 240 -42.71 22.70 -5.66
N ALA A 241 -41.67 21.89 -5.77
CA ALA A 241 -40.87 21.43 -4.64
C ALA A 241 -39.82 22.44 -4.13
N ILE A 242 -39.55 23.53 -4.87
CA ILE A 242 -38.54 24.56 -4.53
C ILE A 242 -39.05 25.96 -4.92
N GLY A 243 -38.95 26.95 -4.01
CA GLY A 243 -39.28 28.36 -4.25
C GLY A 243 -38.11 29.18 -4.85
N PRO A 244 -38.36 30.38 -5.42
CA PRO A 244 -37.29 31.22 -5.99
C PRO A 244 -36.35 31.79 -4.92
N LYS A 245 -35.08 31.99 -5.28
CA LYS A 245 -33.99 32.52 -4.43
C LYS A 245 -34.07 34.05 -4.32
N GLY A 246 -33.90 34.60 -3.12
CA GLY A 246 -33.91 36.06 -2.85
C GLY A 246 -32.56 36.76 -3.03
N ASP A 247 -32.59 38.09 -3.28
CA ASP A 247 -31.43 38.95 -3.55
C ASP A 247 -30.69 39.44 -2.29
N LYS A 248 -29.42 39.85 -2.46
CA LYS A 248 -28.46 40.20 -1.38
C LYS A 248 -28.50 41.70 -1.00
N GLY A 249 -28.46 42.03 0.30
CA GLY A 249 -28.50 43.41 0.81
C GLY A 249 -27.14 44.09 1.07
N ASP A 250 -27.13 45.44 1.05
CA ASP A 250 -25.94 46.32 1.15
C ASP A 250 -25.47 46.63 2.59
N GLN A 251 -24.23 47.12 2.73
CA GLN A 251 -23.50 47.32 3.99
C GLN A 251 -23.72 48.70 4.65
N GLY A 252 -23.87 48.74 5.99
CA GLY A 252 -24.12 49.98 6.77
C GLY A 252 -22.85 50.72 7.29
N PRO A 253 -22.98 52.01 7.69
CA PRO A 253 -21.83 52.88 8.02
C PRO A 253 -21.31 52.71 9.46
N ALA A 254 -20.12 53.28 9.75
CA ALA A 254 -19.39 53.12 11.01
C ALA A 254 -19.80 54.11 12.13
N GLY A 255 -19.83 53.64 13.39
CA GLY A 255 -20.26 54.41 14.58
C GLY A 255 -19.13 55.13 15.37
N PRO A 256 -19.46 56.10 16.25
CA PRO A 256 -18.49 56.96 16.92
C PRO A 256 -17.85 56.34 18.18
N LYS A 257 -16.74 56.93 18.64
CA LYS A 257 -15.89 56.44 19.76
C LYS A 257 -16.36 56.96 21.13
N GLY A 258 -16.50 56.07 22.12
CA GLY A 258 -16.92 56.40 23.50
C GLY A 258 -15.80 56.81 24.47
N PRO A 259 -16.12 57.46 25.62
CA PRO A 259 -15.14 57.96 26.59
C PRO A 259 -14.66 56.87 27.56
N ALA A 260 -13.53 57.12 28.24
CA ALA A 260 -12.89 56.19 29.18
C ALA A 260 -13.50 56.27 30.60
N GLY A 261 -13.71 55.12 31.25
CA GLY A 261 -14.28 55.04 32.61
C GLY A 261 -13.23 54.97 33.74
N GLU A 262 -13.59 55.47 34.92
CA GLU A 262 -12.78 55.37 36.15
C GLU A 262 -13.05 54.07 36.92
N GLN A 263 -12.03 53.59 37.63
CA GLN A 263 -11.99 52.28 38.32
C GLN A 263 -12.60 52.35 39.73
N GLY A 264 -13.54 51.45 40.04
CA GLY A 264 -14.17 51.33 41.38
C GLY A 264 -13.39 50.44 42.37
N PRO A 265 -13.53 50.67 43.70
CA PRO A 265 -12.80 49.96 44.75
C PRO A 265 -13.39 48.57 45.10
N GLN A 266 -12.54 47.71 45.66
CA GLN A 266 -12.76 46.29 46.00
C GLN A 266 -13.65 46.07 47.22
N GLY A 267 -14.56 45.07 47.18
CA GLY A 267 -15.61 44.80 48.17
C GLY A 267 -15.24 43.88 49.35
N GLU A 268 -16.08 43.92 50.41
CA GLU A 268 -15.99 43.09 51.62
C GLU A 268 -16.77 41.76 51.52
N ALA A 269 -16.30 40.73 52.24
CA ALA A 269 -16.77 39.34 52.17
C ALA A 269 -18.12 39.07 52.89
N GLY A 270 -18.97 38.25 52.27
CA GLY A 270 -20.29 37.86 52.81
C GLY A 270 -20.27 36.60 53.71
N PRO A 271 -21.25 36.44 54.63
CA PRO A 271 -21.37 35.25 55.49
C PRO A 271 -22.14 34.07 54.86
N ALA A 272 -21.95 32.89 55.48
CA ALA A 272 -22.09 31.53 54.95
C ALA A 272 -23.51 30.97 54.69
N GLY A 273 -23.55 29.88 53.91
CA GLY A 273 -24.71 29.27 53.23
C GLY A 273 -25.69 28.43 54.06
N GLY A 274 -26.87 28.19 53.49
CA GLY A 274 -27.88 27.22 53.96
C GLY A 274 -27.77 25.85 53.25
N PRO A 275 -28.48 24.81 53.72
CA PRO A 275 -28.26 23.44 53.29
C PRO A 275 -28.66 23.18 51.84
N GLN A 276 -27.85 22.36 51.19
CA GLN A 276 -27.89 21.92 49.80
C GLN A 276 -29.14 21.03 49.52
N GLY A 277 -29.78 21.22 48.35
CA GLY A 277 -30.82 20.32 47.87
C GLY A 277 -30.25 18.96 47.40
N PRO A 278 -31.03 17.87 47.44
CA PRO A 278 -30.55 16.54 47.04
C PRO A 278 -30.17 16.49 45.56
N GLU A 279 -29.18 15.67 45.25
CA GLU A 279 -28.66 15.39 43.91
C GLU A 279 -29.75 14.80 43.00
N GLY A 280 -29.81 15.24 41.74
CA GLY A 280 -30.71 14.66 40.75
C GLY A 280 -30.28 13.24 40.37
N PRO A 281 -31.21 12.29 40.13
CA PRO A 281 -30.85 10.94 39.75
C PRO A 281 -30.14 10.91 38.39
N VAL A 282 -29.18 10.00 38.27
CA VAL A 282 -28.50 9.67 37.01
C VAL A 282 -29.55 9.32 35.94
N GLY A 283 -29.46 9.93 34.76
CA GLY A 283 -30.35 9.59 33.64
C GLY A 283 -30.19 8.12 33.24
N PRO A 284 -31.27 7.41 32.87
CA PRO A 284 -31.17 6.03 32.42
C PRO A 284 -30.25 5.92 31.20
N GLU A 285 -29.50 4.82 31.13
CA GLU A 285 -28.71 4.46 29.95
C GLU A 285 -29.59 4.53 28.69
N GLY A 286 -29.12 5.20 27.64
CA GLY A 286 -29.85 5.24 26.37
C GLY A 286 -30.04 3.83 25.83
N PRO A 287 -31.20 3.49 25.23
CA PRO A 287 -31.39 2.17 24.64
C PRO A 287 -30.31 1.95 23.58
N GLN A 288 -29.69 0.77 23.60
CA GLN A 288 -28.76 0.33 22.57
C GLN A 288 -29.40 0.56 21.20
N GLY A 289 -28.68 1.21 20.28
CA GLY A 289 -29.11 1.28 18.89
C GLY A 289 -29.37 -0.13 18.37
N PRO A 290 -30.39 -0.36 17.52
CA PRO A 290 -30.62 -1.69 16.96
C PRO A 290 -29.29 -2.19 16.35
N PRO A 291 -28.87 -3.44 16.62
CA PRO A 291 -27.68 -4.01 16.00
C PRO A 291 -27.79 -3.82 14.48
N GLY A 292 -26.79 -3.19 13.87
CA GLY A 292 -26.64 -3.24 12.42
C GLY A 292 -26.60 -4.71 12.03
N SER A 293 -27.54 -5.15 11.19
CA SER A 293 -27.61 -6.54 10.73
C SER A 293 -26.25 -6.94 10.18
N ILE A 294 -25.70 -8.03 10.71
CA ILE A 294 -24.34 -8.54 10.49
C ILE A 294 -24.11 -9.08 9.06
N ASP A 295 -25.02 -8.77 8.12
CA ASP A 295 -25.10 -9.38 6.79
C ASP A 295 -24.90 -8.37 5.63
N ASN A 296 -24.48 -7.13 5.91
CA ASN A 296 -24.33 -6.12 4.86
C ASN A 296 -22.97 -6.14 4.14
N LEU A 297 -21.98 -6.88 4.64
CA LEU A 297 -20.69 -7.08 3.98
C LEU A 297 -20.15 -8.49 4.24
N GLN A 298 -19.92 -9.27 3.18
CA GLN A 298 -19.20 -10.54 3.24
C GLN A 298 -18.12 -10.57 2.14
N ILE A 299 -16.92 -11.00 2.48
CA ILE A 299 -15.81 -11.17 1.53
C ILE A 299 -15.41 -12.64 1.54
N THR A 300 -15.51 -13.30 0.39
CA THR A 300 -15.07 -14.69 0.19
C THR A 300 -13.99 -14.72 -0.88
N GLU A 301 -12.91 -15.43 -0.62
CA GLU A 301 -11.76 -15.50 -1.51
C GLU A 301 -11.61 -16.91 -2.11
N THR A 302 -11.36 -16.95 -3.42
CA THR A 302 -11.04 -18.19 -4.16
C THR A 302 -9.61 -18.13 -4.70
N ALA A 303 -9.17 -19.14 -5.46
CA ALA A 303 -7.85 -19.09 -6.12
C ALA A 303 -7.74 -17.93 -7.12
N ASP A 304 -8.83 -17.63 -7.85
CA ASP A 304 -8.79 -16.75 -9.02
C ASP A 304 -9.52 -15.41 -8.82
N ALA A 305 -10.37 -15.30 -7.80
CA ALA A 305 -11.21 -14.11 -7.59
C ALA A 305 -11.56 -13.87 -6.11
N VAL A 306 -11.93 -12.62 -5.82
CA VAL A 306 -12.54 -12.18 -4.56
C VAL A 306 -14.02 -11.86 -4.82
N THR A 307 -14.91 -12.50 -4.07
CA THR A 307 -16.36 -12.30 -4.10
C THR A 307 -16.75 -11.43 -2.91
N ILE A 308 -17.34 -10.28 -3.19
CA ILE A 308 -17.77 -9.29 -2.20
C ILE A 308 -19.30 -9.22 -2.27
N ILE A 309 -19.98 -9.56 -1.19
CA ILE A 309 -21.41 -9.28 -1.02
C ILE A 309 -21.48 -7.99 -0.22
N PHE A 310 -21.90 -6.89 -0.83
CA PHE A 310 -22.01 -5.58 -0.17
C PHE A 310 -23.40 -4.99 -0.39
N ASN A 311 -24.09 -4.67 0.71
CA ASN A 311 -25.48 -4.19 0.72
C ASN A 311 -26.46 -5.07 -0.08
N GLY A 312 -26.26 -6.39 -0.05
CA GLY A 312 -27.11 -7.38 -0.73
C GLY A 312 -26.75 -7.63 -2.20
N GLU A 313 -25.83 -6.86 -2.77
CA GLU A 313 -25.33 -7.03 -4.14
C GLU A 313 -24.02 -7.82 -4.14
N THR A 314 -23.83 -8.67 -5.15
CA THR A 314 -22.63 -9.51 -5.29
C THR A 314 -21.70 -8.96 -6.37
N TYR A 315 -20.45 -8.69 -5.98
CA TYR A 315 -19.37 -8.24 -6.85
C TYR A 315 -18.30 -9.32 -6.91
N ILE A 316 -18.02 -9.82 -8.11
CA ILE A 316 -16.91 -10.76 -8.36
C ILE A 316 -15.83 -9.97 -9.08
N ILE A 317 -14.65 -9.89 -8.46
CA ILE A 317 -13.49 -9.17 -9.00
C ILE A 317 -12.31 -10.16 -9.02
N PRO A 318 -11.59 -10.30 -10.15
CA PRO A 318 -10.47 -11.24 -10.24
C PRO A 318 -9.37 -10.88 -9.23
N LYS A 319 -8.52 -11.84 -8.87
CA LYS A 319 -7.28 -11.49 -8.16
C LYS A 319 -6.38 -10.70 -9.09
N GLY A 320 -5.93 -9.55 -8.60
CA GLY A 320 -4.92 -8.75 -9.27
C GLY A 320 -3.57 -9.42 -9.13
N VAL A 321 -2.80 -9.48 -10.21
CA VAL A 321 -1.36 -9.61 -10.06
C VAL A 321 -0.88 -8.30 -9.44
N PRO A 322 -0.08 -8.32 -8.36
CA PRO A 322 0.44 -7.08 -7.80
C PRO A 322 1.16 -6.30 -8.90
N VAL A 323 0.65 -5.11 -9.25
CA VAL A 323 1.39 -4.21 -10.14
C VAL A 323 2.45 -3.55 -9.27
N PRO A 324 3.74 -3.75 -9.57
CA PRO A 324 4.79 -3.12 -8.79
C PRO A 324 4.65 -1.59 -8.84
N GLN A 325 4.70 -0.94 -7.68
CA GLN A 325 4.77 0.52 -7.58
C GLN A 325 6.07 1.06 -8.18
N PHE A 326 7.11 0.23 -8.20
CA PHE A 326 8.45 0.56 -8.68
C PHE A 326 8.81 -0.30 -9.88
N ASP A 327 9.68 0.19 -10.77
CA ASP A 327 10.26 -0.67 -11.80
C ASP A 327 11.17 -1.71 -11.14
N MET A 328 10.66 -2.95 -11.02
CA MET A 328 11.38 -4.05 -10.37
C MET A 328 12.68 -4.43 -11.09
N LYS A 329 12.91 -3.97 -12.32
CA LYS A 329 14.21 -4.12 -12.97
C LYS A 329 15.31 -3.36 -12.23
N LEU A 330 14.98 -2.24 -11.60
CA LEU A 330 15.93 -1.44 -10.81
C LEU A 330 16.39 -2.17 -9.55
N LEU A 331 15.60 -3.13 -9.06
CA LEU A 331 15.95 -3.92 -7.88
C LEU A 331 17.12 -4.87 -8.17
N LEU A 332 17.29 -5.32 -9.42
CA LEU A 332 18.41 -6.20 -9.80
C LEU A 332 19.74 -5.51 -9.51
N GLY A 333 20.75 -6.30 -9.14
CA GLY A 333 22.09 -5.82 -8.83
C GLY A 333 22.47 -5.95 -7.37
N VAL A 334 23.65 -5.42 -7.04
CA VAL A 334 24.19 -5.41 -5.67
C VAL A 334 23.77 -4.11 -4.99
N TRP A 335 23.40 -4.22 -3.73
CA TRP A 335 22.95 -3.15 -2.86
C TRP A 335 23.68 -3.25 -1.53
N ASP A 336 24.47 -2.24 -1.20
CA ASP A 336 25.28 -2.18 0.01
C ASP A 336 24.53 -1.37 1.07
N MET A 337 24.29 -1.96 2.23
CA MET A 337 23.58 -1.28 3.32
C MET A 337 24.49 -0.20 3.89
N THR A 338 23.96 1.00 4.02
CA THR A 338 24.72 2.17 4.49
C THR A 338 24.15 2.75 5.76
N LYS A 339 22.83 2.61 6.00
CA LYS A 339 22.17 3.19 7.17
C LYS A 339 21.00 2.36 7.63
N THR A 340 20.66 2.49 8.91
CA THR A 340 19.44 1.95 9.51
C THR A 340 18.66 3.03 10.26
N GLN A 341 17.37 2.80 10.46
CA GLN A 341 16.48 3.72 11.16
C GLN A 341 15.30 2.97 11.81
N SER A 342 14.76 3.47 12.92
CA SER A 342 13.50 2.94 13.48
C SER A 342 12.31 3.18 12.53
N PRO A 343 11.27 2.32 12.54
CA PRO A 343 10.15 2.45 11.59
C PRO A 343 9.38 3.77 11.70
N ASP A 344 9.33 4.38 12.88
CA ASP A 344 8.69 5.68 13.13
C ASP A 344 9.58 6.87 12.73
N GLY A 345 10.84 6.61 12.38
CA GLY A 345 11.83 7.62 11.99
C GLY A 345 12.27 8.56 13.10
N ALA A 346 11.89 8.30 14.36
CA ALA A 346 12.10 9.21 15.48
C ALA A 346 13.58 9.37 15.86
N ASP A 347 14.39 8.34 15.60
CA ASP A 347 15.83 8.28 15.88
C ASP A 347 16.71 8.86 14.76
N GLY A 348 16.14 9.15 13.59
CA GLY A 348 16.92 9.54 12.41
C GLY A 348 17.74 8.38 11.84
N TRP A 349 18.45 8.62 10.74
CA TRP A 349 19.33 7.61 10.15
C TRP A 349 20.62 7.44 10.97
N VAL A 350 20.94 6.19 11.28
CA VAL A 350 22.20 5.77 11.90
C VAL A 350 23.07 5.18 10.79
N ASP A 351 24.28 5.71 10.62
CA ASP A 351 25.24 5.16 9.65
C ASP A 351 25.74 3.79 10.13
N GLU A 352 25.76 2.82 9.23
CA GLU A 352 26.32 1.49 9.45
C GLU A 352 27.82 1.49 9.11
N ASP A 353 28.59 0.65 9.80
CA ASP A 353 30.01 0.49 9.50
C ASP A 353 30.19 -0.18 8.13
N PRO A 354 30.83 0.49 7.14
CA PRO A 354 31.08 -0.10 5.83
C PRO A 354 31.88 -1.41 5.92
N ASP A 355 32.70 -1.57 6.96
CA ASP A 355 33.54 -2.75 7.17
C ASP A 355 32.72 -3.96 7.70
N GLU A 356 31.46 -3.78 8.13
CA GLU A 356 30.57 -4.89 8.48
C GLU A 356 30.00 -5.62 7.23
N GLY A 357 30.07 -4.97 6.06
CA GLY A 357 29.94 -5.63 4.75
C GLY A 357 28.55 -6.20 4.44
N TYR A 358 27.49 -5.58 4.95
CA TYR A 358 26.12 -6.02 4.68
C TYR A 358 25.68 -5.63 3.27
N SER A 359 25.52 -6.63 2.40
CA SER A 359 25.04 -6.40 1.03
C SER A 359 23.95 -7.38 0.62
N MET A 360 23.04 -6.91 -0.21
CA MET A 360 22.01 -7.72 -0.87
C MET A 360 22.27 -7.72 -2.37
N HIS A 361 22.37 -8.91 -2.95
CA HIS A 361 22.47 -9.08 -4.40
C HIS A 361 21.18 -9.70 -4.91
N PHE A 362 20.36 -8.91 -5.61
CA PHE A 362 19.23 -9.44 -6.39
C PHE A 362 19.77 -9.88 -7.76
N MET A 363 19.78 -11.19 -7.98
CA MET A 363 20.45 -11.79 -9.14
C MET A 363 19.56 -11.80 -10.35
N ASP A 364 18.32 -12.25 -10.19
CA ASP A 364 17.30 -12.34 -11.22
C ASP A 364 15.94 -12.05 -10.59
N SER A 365 14.83 -12.27 -11.31
CA SER A 365 13.48 -11.95 -10.86
C SER A 365 12.99 -12.68 -9.60
N ALA A 366 13.70 -13.71 -9.12
CA ALA A 366 13.26 -14.54 -8.00
C ALA A 366 14.39 -14.95 -7.04
N ASN A 367 15.65 -14.82 -7.45
CA ASN A 367 16.80 -15.28 -6.68
C ASN A 367 17.69 -14.11 -6.25
N GLY A 368 18.23 -14.22 -5.05
CA GLY A 368 19.23 -13.30 -4.56
C GLY A 368 20.14 -13.95 -3.52
N ALA A 369 21.06 -13.15 -2.99
CA ALA A 369 21.92 -13.56 -1.90
C ALA A 369 22.22 -12.38 -0.97
N ILE A 370 22.32 -12.65 0.32
CA ILE A 370 22.74 -11.67 1.32
C ILE A 370 24.14 -12.04 1.79
N SER A 371 24.99 -11.03 1.85
CA SER A 371 26.29 -11.11 2.52
C SER A 371 26.12 -10.47 3.88
N SER A 372 26.26 -11.24 4.96
CA SER A 372 26.30 -10.71 6.33
C SER A 372 27.57 -11.25 6.98
N LEU A 373 28.57 -10.38 7.16
CA LEU A 373 29.96 -10.71 7.51
C LEU A 373 30.78 -11.31 6.33
N PRO A 374 32.11 -11.10 6.27
CA PRO A 374 32.97 -11.39 5.10
C PRO A 374 33.04 -12.87 4.66
N PHE A 375 32.37 -13.80 5.35
CA PHE A 375 32.47 -15.24 5.09
C PHE A 375 31.13 -15.97 4.91
N ILE A 376 29.98 -15.29 5.07
CA ILE A 376 28.66 -15.95 5.01
C ILE A 376 27.82 -15.28 3.92
N ASN A 377 27.72 -15.98 2.79
CA ASN A 377 26.76 -15.70 1.73
C ASN A 377 25.54 -16.61 1.92
N VAL A 378 24.39 -16.04 2.22
CA VAL A 378 23.13 -16.78 2.38
C VAL A 378 22.28 -16.57 1.13
N PRO A 379 22.05 -17.60 0.30
CA PRO A 379 21.11 -17.49 -0.81
C PRO A 379 19.70 -17.30 -0.27
N PHE A 380 18.89 -16.54 -1.01
CA PHE A 380 17.46 -16.38 -0.74
C PHE A 380 16.67 -16.42 -2.04
N THR A 381 15.41 -16.79 -1.92
CA THR A 381 14.42 -16.53 -2.96
C THR A 381 13.47 -15.44 -2.49
N TYR A 382 12.87 -14.72 -3.45
CA TYR A 382 11.93 -13.68 -3.13
C TYR A 382 10.76 -13.66 -4.10
N THR A 383 9.60 -13.24 -3.61
CA THR A 383 8.38 -13.07 -4.42
C THR A 383 7.75 -11.73 -4.12
N LEU A 384 7.27 -11.03 -5.15
CA LEU A 384 6.45 -9.84 -4.96
C LEU A 384 5.03 -10.25 -4.56
N THR A 385 4.60 -9.91 -3.36
CA THR A 385 3.31 -10.30 -2.77
C THR A 385 2.36 -9.13 -2.56
N GLY A 386 2.74 -7.93 -3.02
CA GLY A 386 1.93 -6.71 -3.01
C GLY A 386 2.52 -5.67 -3.97
N ALA A 387 1.97 -4.45 -4.00
CA ALA A 387 2.48 -3.40 -4.90
C ALA A 387 3.97 -3.05 -4.63
N ASN A 388 4.43 -3.19 -3.39
CA ASN A 388 5.81 -2.91 -2.99
C ASN A 388 6.35 -3.89 -1.94
N ARG A 389 5.69 -5.04 -1.77
CA ARG A 389 6.05 -6.01 -0.72
C ARG A 389 6.78 -7.21 -1.30
N LEU A 390 7.94 -7.51 -0.76
CA LEU A 390 8.78 -8.67 -1.07
C LEU A 390 8.71 -9.65 0.10
N ASP A 391 8.32 -10.88 -0.21
CA ASP A 391 8.42 -12.00 0.71
C ASP A 391 9.74 -12.72 0.44
N VAL A 392 10.66 -12.69 1.40
CA VAL A 392 12.02 -13.22 1.26
C VAL A 392 12.17 -14.48 2.09
N VAL A 393 12.54 -15.58 1.42
CA VAL A 393 12.74 -16.89 2.03
C VAL A 393 14.23 -17.20 2.09
N ARG A 394 14.75 -17.38 3.31
CA ARG A 394 16.15 -17.76 3.57
C ARG A 394 16.21 -19.11 4.27
N ILE A 395 17.41 -19.71 4.33
CA ILE A 395 17.64 -20.99 5.03
C ILE A 395 17.32 -20.89 6.54
N GLN A 396 17.40 -19.70 7.15
CA GLN A 396 17.23 -19.47 8.59
C GLN A 396 15.94 -18.73 8.99
N GLY A 397 15.02 -18.44 8.07
CA GLY A 397 13.79 -17.73 8.40
C GLY A 397 13.08 -17.11 7.19
N PHE A 398 11.96 -16.44 7.51
CA PHE A 398 11.16 -15.67 6.57
C PHE A 398 11.16 -14.22 7.03
N ASP A 399 11.48 -13.30 6.12
CA ASP A 399 11.36 -11.87 6.37
C ASP A 399 10.40 -11.28 5.35
N THR A 400 9.57 -10.35 5.82
CA THR A 400 8.83 -9.48 4.92
C THR A 400 9.61 -8.19 4.76
N MET A 401 9.82 -7.78 3.52
CA MET A 401 10.43 -6.49 3.20
C MET A 401 9.41 -5.65 2.41
N THR A 402 9.29 -4.38 2.77
CA THR A 402 8.45 -3.41 2.03
C THR A 402 9.37 -2.37 1.39
N ILE A 403 9.31 -2.23 0.07
CA ILE A 403 10.03 -1.20 -0.66
C ILE A 403 9.37 0.15 -0.37
N ILE A 404 10.13 1.02 0.27
CA ILE A 404 9.73 2.40 0.56
C ILE A 404 10.19 3.32 -0.57
N GLU A 405 11.40 3.09 -1.07
CA GLU A 405 12.01 3.86 -2.15
C GLU A 405 12.88 2.93 -3.00
N LEU A 406 12.84 3.12 -4.33
CA LEU A 406 13.68 2.40 -5.28
C LEU A 406 13.94 3.28 -6.50
N ASP A 407 15.21 3.61 -6.71
CA ASP A 407 15.71 4.26 -7.93
C ASP A 407 17.03 3.62 -8.42
N ASN A 408 17.81 4.33 -9.24
CA ASN A 408 19.07 3.82 -9.78
C ASN A 408 20.17 3.67 -8.72
N ASP A 409 20.15 4.47 -7.66
CA ASP A 409 21.24 4.56 -6.68
C ASP A 409 20.79 4.25 -5.25
N THR A 410 19.48 4.33 -4.99
CA THR A 410 18.87 4.25 -3.66
C THR A 410 17.84 3.13 -3.59
N LEU A 411 17.92 2.34 -2.52
CA LEU A 411 16.89 1.38 -2.12
C LEU A 411 16.64 1.53 -0.63
N ILE A 412 15.39 1.81 -0.25
CA ILE A 412 14.97 1.84 1.15
C ILE A 412 13.96 0.72 1.38
N LEU A 413 14.28 -0.14 2.34
CA LEU A 413 13.44 -1.26 2.73
C LEU A 413 12.97 -1.08 4.18
N GLU A 414 11.69 -1.32 4.44
CA GLU A 414 11.20 -1.62 5.77
C GLU A 414 11.18 -3.14 5.96
N VAL A 415 12.02 -3.65 6.86
CA VAL A 415 12.22 -5.07 7.09
C VAL A 415 11.54 -5.48 8.38
N VAL A 416 10.63 -6.46 8.29
CA VAL A 416 9.98 -7.11 9.41
C VAL A 416 10.60 -8.49 9.58
N SER A 417 11.34 -8.69 10.67
CA SER A 417 11.96 -9.97 11.04
C SER A 417 11.58 -10.39 12.46
N ASN A 418 12.03 -11.58 12.87
CA ASN A 418 11.90 -12.04 14.26
C ASN A 418 12.58 -11.13 15.29
N ALA A 419 13.52 -10.27 14.86
CA ALA A 419 14.23 -9.33 15.72
C ALA A 419 13.49 -7.98 15.89
N GLY A 420 12.39 -7.77 15.16
CA GLY A 420 11.63 -6.52 15.13
C GLY A 420 11.55 -5.90 13.73
N THR A 421 10.95 -4.71 13.66
CA THR A 421 10.83 -3.93 12.43
C THR A 421 11.86 -2.81 12.42
N ARG A 422 12.54 -2.59 11.29
CA ARG A 422 13.46 -1.46 11.06
C ARG A 422 13.43 -1.03 9.60
N ARG A 423 13.95 0.17 9.31
CA ARG A 423 14.27 0.61 7.96
C ARG A 423 15.75 0.45 7.67
N GLU A 424 16.05 0.09 6.44
CA GLU A 424 17.39 -0.13 5.92
C GLU A 424 17.55 0.70 4.65
N HIS A 425 18.63 1.47 4.58
CA HIS A 425 19.01 2.27 3.43
C HIS A 425 20.19 1.60 2.73
N TYR A 426 20.03 1.37 1.44
CA TYR A 426 21.00 0.73 0.59
C TYR A 426 21.42 1.67 -0.54
N THR A 427 22.70 1.61 -0.89
CA THR A 427 23.28 2.27 -2.06
C THR A 427 23.71 1.24 -3.10
N ARG A 428 23.76 1.63 -4.37
CA ARG A 428 24.17 0.72 -5.44
C ARG A 428 25.62 0.23 -5.27
N GLY A 429 25.78 -1.09 -5.25
CA GLY A 429 27.07 -1.77 -5.21
C GLY A 429 27.54 -2.24 -6.58
N GLU A 430 28.79 -2.73 -6.65
CA GLU A 430 29.39 -3.24 -7.88
C GLU A 430 28.87 -4.65 -8.20
N VAL A 431 28.25 -4.82 -9.37
CA VAL A 431 27.85 -6.16 -9.84
C VAL A 431 29.06 -6.88 -10.43
N PRO A 432 29.44 -8.05 -9.89
CA PRO A 432 30.64 -8.73 -10.35
C PRO A 432 30.48 -9.32 -11.75
N ASN A 433 31.51 -9.16 -12.58
CA ASN A 433 31.64 -9.91 -13.83
C ASN A 433 32.25 -11.30 -13.53
N PRO A 434 31.63 -12.43 -13.93
CA PRO A 434 32.15 -13.78 -13.67
C PRO A 434 33.59 -14.01 -14.14
N LEU A 435 34.02 -13.41 -15.26
CA LEU A 435 35.39 -13.54 -15.77
C LEU A 435 36.43 -12.86 -14.86
N SER A 436 36.03 -11.87 -14.07
CA SER A 436 36.93 -11.13 -13.17
C SER A 436 37.53 -12.03 -12.09
N PHE A 437 36.82 -13.10 -11.73
CA PHE A 437 37.25 -14.05 -10.71
C PHE A 437 38.35 -14.98 -11.18
N VAL A 438 38.52 -15.18 -12.49
CA VAL A 438 39.57 -16.04 -13.02
C VAL A 438 40.92 -15.37 -12.79
N ALA A 439 41.93 -16.12 -12.35
CA ALA A 439 43.30 -15.60 -12.24
C ALA A 439 43.83 -15.16 -13.61
N LYS A 440 44.69 -14.14 -13.63
CA LYS A 440 45.29 -13.65 -14.88
C LYS A 440 46.31 -14.62 -15.49
N TYR A 441 46.88 -15.50 -14.66
CA TYR A 441 48.00 -16.39 -15.03
C TYR A 441 47.76 -17.83 -14.54
N ASN A 442 48.45 -18.79 -15.15
CA ASN A 442 48.50 -20.18 -14.67
C ASN A 442 49.37 -20.28 -13.41
N MET A 443 49.16 -21.31 -12.60
CA MET A 443 50.06 -21.61 -11.48
C MET A 443 51.44 -22.06 -11.97
N SER A 444 52.46 -21.72 -11.18
CA SER A 444 53.79 -22.34 -11.25
C SER A 444 54.15 -23.00 -9.92
N ILE A 445 54.94 -24.07 -9.99
CA ILE A 445 55.52 -24.81 -8.86
C ILE A 445 56.88 -24.22 -8.43
N VAL A 446 57.50 -23.37 -9.25
CA VAL A 446 58.78 -22.71 -8.94
C VAL A 446 58.53 -21.49 -8.04
N GLY A 447 58.18 -21.77 -6.77
CA GLY A 447 57.85 -20.76 -5.76
C GLY A 447 56.34 -20.54 -5.59
N PRO A 448 55.88 -19.76 -4.59
CA PRO A 448 54.47 -19.69 -4.19
C PRO A 448 53.59 -18.87 -5.16
N GLY A 449 53.86 -18.90 -6.47
CA GLY A 449 53.41 -17.87 -7.40
C GLY A 449 52.76 -18.37 -8.70
N PHE A 450 52.29 -17.39 -9.47
CA PHE A 450 51.81 -17.58 -10.83
C PHE A 450 52.96 -17.47 -11.84
N VAL A 451 52.77 -18.03 -13.03
CA VAL A 451 53.63 -17.71 -14.18
C VAL A 451 53.56 -16.21 -14.48
N THR A 452 54.62 -15.65 -15.06
CA THR A 452 54.70 -14.20 -15.37
C THR A 452 54.23 -13.86 -16.77
N ASP A 453 54.19 -14.84 -17.68
CA ASP A 453 53.72 -14.71 -19.05
C ASP A 453 52.31 -15.33 -19.18
N SER A 454 51.34 -14.53 -19.62
CA SER A 454 49.94 -14.95 -19.73
C SER A 454 49.61 -15.78 -20.97
N ILE A 455 50.51 -15.83 -21.96
CA ILE A 455 50.28 -16.50 -23.25
C ILE A 455 51.35 -17.56 -23.57
N ALA A 456 52.47 -17.61 -22.85
CA ALA A 456 53.47 -18.65 -23.05
C ALA A 456 52.94 -20.06 -22.71
N CYS A 457 52.99 -20.94 -23.70
CA CYS A 457 52.49 -22.31 -23.63
C CYS A 457 53.47 -23.31 -22.97
N ASN A 458 54.70 -22.90 -22.67
CA ASN A 458 55.78 -23.76 -22.20
C ASN A 458 56.31 -23.41 -20.81
N VAL A 459 55.66 -22.49 -20.12
CA VAL A 459 56.04 -22.05 -18.76
C VAL A 459 55.07 -22.53 -17.68
N SER A 460 53.95 -23.15 -18.07
CA SER A 460 52.97 -23.68 -17.12
C SER A 460 53.46 -24.99 -16.52
N ASP A 461 53.21 -25.19 -15.24
CA ASP A 461 53.38 -26.49 -14.59
C ASP A 461 52.14 -27.38 -14.81
N TYR A 462 52.33 -28.69 -14.66
CA TYR A 462 51.30 -29.70 -14.86
C TYR A 462 51.12 -30.51 -13.57
N PHE A 463 49.87 -30.73 -13.19
CA PHE A 463 49.50 -31.36 -11.93
C PHE A 463 48.62 -32.59 -12.17
N THR A 464 48.70 -33.63 -11.34
CA THR A 464 47.66 -34.67 -11.26
C THR A 464 46.50 -34.22 -10.36
N TYR A 465 45.38 -34.94 -10.41
CA TYR A 465 44.26 -34.68 -9.50
C TYR A 465 44.66 -34.86 -8.02
N GLU A 466 45.47 -35.87 -7.72
CA GLU A 466 45.97 -36.17 -6.37
C GLU A 466 46.91 -35.09 -5.84
N GLU A 467 47.59 -34.36 -6.73
CA GLU A 467 48.45 -33.23 -6.37
C GLU A 467 47.62 -31.96 -6.07
N ILE A 468 46.53 -31.70 -6.81
CA ILE A 468 45.72 -30.49 -6.60
C ILE A 468 44.81 -30.56 -5.37
N VAL A 469 44.33 -31.75 -4.98
CA VAL A 469 43.41 -31.90 -3.83
C VAL A 469 44.01 -31.36 -2.52
N PRO A 470 45.22 -31.76 -2.10
CA PRO A 470 45.83 -31.25 -0.88
C PRO A 470 46.31 -29.80 -1.02
N MET A 471 46.36 -29.22 -2.22
CA MET A 471 46.76 -27.81 -2.42
C MET A 471 45.67 -26.84 -1.96
N GLN A 472 44.38 -27.21 -1.95
CA GLN A 472 43.28 -26.29 -1.65
C GLN A 472 43.51 -25.38 -0.42
N PRO A 473 43.86 -25.90 0.78
CA PRO A 473 44.12 -25.05 1.94
C PRO A 473 45.28 -24.06 1.74
N PHE A 474 46.31 -24.43 0.97
CA PHE A 474 47.44 -23.56 0.67
C PHE A 474 47.10 -22.48 -0.36
N VAL A 475 46.28 -22.81 -1.36
CA VAL A 475 45.83 -21.83 -2.37
C VAL A 475 44.98 -20.72 -1.72
N PHE A 476 44.16 -21.06 -0.72
CA PHE A 476 43.43 -20.05 0.05
C PHE A 476 44.35 -19.02 0.72
N LEU A 477 45.54 -19.44 1.16
CA LEU A 477 46.55 -18.56 1.75
C LEU A 477 47.26 -17.67 0.71
N LEU A 478 47.16 -17.97 -0.59
CA LEU A 478 47.72 -17.17 -1.69
C LEU A 478 46.83 -15.97 -2.06
N GLY A 479 46.23 -15.28 -1.09
CA GLY A 479 45.41 -14.10 -1.36
C GLY A 479 43.99 -14.42 -1.83
N GLY A 480 43.41 -15.52 -1.33
CA GLY A 480 42.01 -15.87 -1.54
C GLY A 480 41.71 -16.65 -2.81
N TYR A 481 42.71 -17.22 -3.47
CA TYR A 481 42.48 -18.09 -4.63
C TYR A 481 42.08 -19.51 -4.23
N TYR A 482 41.50 -20.26 -5.17
CA TYR A 482 41.14 -21.67 -5.04
C TYR A 482 41.06 -22.34 -6.41
N VAL A 483 41.08 -23.68 -6.45
CA VAL A 483 40.84 -24.43 -7.69
C VAL A 483 39.33 -24.46 -7.97
N PRO A 484 38.86 -23.99 -9.13
CA PRO A 484 37.43 -23.95 -9.46
C PRO A 484 36.85 -25.35 -9.65
N THR A 485 35.56 -25.51 -9.36
CA THR A 485 34.76 -26.67 -9.76
C THR A 485 34.40 -26.62 -11.25
N ILE A 486 33.89 -27.74 -11.80
CA ILE A 486 33.42 -27.77 -13.18
C ILE A 486 32.26 -26.78 -13.44
N ASP A 487 31.38 -26.58 -12.46
CA ASP A 487 30.27 -25.65 -12.59
C ASP A 487 30.72 -24.18 -12.54
N GLU A 488 31.87 -23.90 -11.91
CA GLU A 488 32.53 -22.59 -11.99
C GLU A 488 33.26 -22.38 -13.31
N TRP A 489 33.81 -23.43 -13.91
CA TRP A 489 34.28 -23.36 -15.31
C TRP A 489 33.13 -23.07 -16.27
N ARG A 490 31.95 -23.67 -16.06
CA ARG A 490 30.74 -23.41 -16.85
C ARG A 490 30.28 -21.96 -16.83
N ALA A 491 30.58 -21.25 -15.74
CA ALA A 491 30.30 -19.82 -15.63
C ALA A 491 31.04 -18.95 -16.67
N ILE A 492 32.17 -19.43 -17.21
CA ILE A 492 32.96 -18.71 -18.22
C ILE A 492 33.05 -19.43 -19.57
N ILE A 493 32.92 -20.76 -19.61
CA ILE A 493 32.95 -21.58 -20.83
C ILE A 493 31.90 -22.70 -20.68
N PRO A 494 30.90 -22.79 -21.57
CA PRO A 494 29.75 -23.71 -21.42
C PRO A 494 30.14 -25.21 -21.42
N ASP A 495 29.16 -26.04 -21.07
CA ASP A 495 29.27 -27.51 -21.14
C ASP A 495 29.53 -28.05 -22.57
N ASN A 496 30.00 -29.30 -22.68
CA ASN A 496 30.35 -29.92 -23.96
C ASN A 496 29.18 -30.13 -24.94
N ASN A 497 27.93 -30.02 -24.48
CA ASN A 497 26.75 -30.04 -25.36
C ASN A 497 26.55 -28.71 -26.10
N HIS A 498 27.20 -27.64 -25.64
CA HIS A 498 27.05 -26.28 -26.14
C HIS A 498 28.43 -25.63 -26.37
N GLN A 499 29.37 -26.39 -26.94
CA GLN A 499 30.76 -25.97 -27.13
C GLN A 499 30.83 -24.64 -27.89
N ILE A 500 31.77 -23.79 -27.50
CA ILE A 500 32.13 -22.58 -28.25
C ILE A 500 32.86 -23.03 -29.52
N PRO A 501 32.33 -22.80 -30.74
CA PRO A 501 33.02 -23.16 -31.97
C PRO A 501 34.09 -22.14 -32.35
N PHE A 502 35.08 -22.60 -33.09
CA PHE A 502 36.14 -21.84 -33.77
C PHE A 502 36.43 -22.49 -35.12
N GLY A 503 37.21 -21.79 -35.95
CA GLY A 503 37.67 -22.23 -37.26
C GLY A 503 36.54 -22.36 -38.27
N ASN A 504 36.55 -23.45 -39.03
CA ASN A 504 35.59 -23.73 -40.10
C ASN A 504 34.39 -24.58 -39.62
N LEU A 505 34.14 -24.66 -38.32
CA LEU A 505 32.93 -25.33 -37.84
C LEU A 505 31.69 -24.61 -38.35
N SER A 506 30.61 -25.37 -38.54
CA SER A 506 29.33 -24.83 -39.02
C SER A 506 28.93 -23.59 -38.23
N ALA A 507 28.46 -22.57 -38.95
CA ALA A 507 27.95 -21.35 -38.34
C ALA A 507 26.95 -21.69 -37.22
N MET A 508 27.12 -21.03 -36.08
CA MET A 508 26.18 -21.08 -34.98
C MET A 508 25.37 -19.79 -35.03
N THR A 509 24.10 -19.90 -35.38
CA THR A 509 23.16 -18.77 -35.39
C THR A 509 22.14 -18.98 -34.28
N ASP A 510 22.03 -18.00 -33.39
CA ASP A 510 20.98 -17.89 -32.37
C ASP A 510 20.86 -19.11 -31.44
N LEU A 511 21.99 -19.71 -31.05
CA LEU A 511 21.97 -20.79 -30.07
C LEU A 511 21.72 -20.19 -28.68
N ARG A 512 20.49 -20.34 -28.19
CA ARG A 512 20.09 -19.98 -26.84
C ARG A 512 20.24 -21.17 -25.89
N VAL A 513 21.11 -21.02 -24.90
CA VAL A 513 21.48 -22.07 -23.93
C VAL A 513 21.10 -21.62 -22.53
N THR A 514 20.25 -22.39 -21.86
CA THR A 514 20.00 -22.24 -20.43
C THR A 514 20.75 -23.32 -19.66
N GLU A 515 21.61 -22.92 -18.74
CA GLU A 515 22.38 -23.83 -17.90
C GLU A 515 22.48 -23.31 -16.46
N THR A 516 22.71 -24.22 -15.52
CA THR A 516 22.99 -23.88 -14.12
C THR A 516 24.50 -23.87 -13.93
N VAL A 517 25.04 -22.73 -13.51
CA VAL A 517 26.47 -22.49 -13.28
C VAL A 517 26.72 -22.11 -11.84
N THR A 518 27.97 -22.14 -11.40
CA THR A 518 28.36 -21.63 -10.08
C THR A 518 29.22 -20.38 -10.23
N VAL A 519 28.87 -19.29 -9.56
CA VAL A 519 29.68 -18.06 -9.47
C VAL A 519 29.90 -17.74 -8.00
N GLN A 520 31.15 -17.70 -7.54
CA GLN A 520 31.50 -17.46 -6.12
C GLN A 520 30.76 -18.40 -5.14
N ASN A 521 30.67 -19.70 -5.47
CA ASN A 521 29.89 -20.72 -4.76
C ASN A 521 28.36 -20.52 -4.77
N LYS A 522 27.83 -19.65 -5.63
CA LYS A 522 26.39 -19.45 -5.79
C LYS A 522 25.92 -20.12 -7.07
N SER A 523 24.97 -21.03 -6.94
CA SER A 523 24.32 -21.67 -8.08
C SER A 523 23.36 -20.68 -8.73
N ILE A 524 23.54 -20.45 -10.02
CA ILE A 524 22.76 -19.50 -10.82
C ILE A 524 22.29 -20.22 -12.07
N THR A 525 20.98 -20.16 -12.34
CA THR A 525 20.44 -20.54 -13.65
C THR A 525 20.46 -19.32 -14.54
N MET A 526 21.18 -19.43 -15.65
CA MET A 526 21.40 -18.31 -16.56
C MET A 526 21.10 -18.72 -17.99
N THR A 527 20.76 -17.75 -18.83
CA THR A 527 20.66 -17.97 -20.28
C THR A 527 21.76 -17.22 -21.01
N SER A 528 22.32 -17.86 -22.03
CA SER A 528 23.30 -17.29 -22.95
C SER A 528 22.85 -17.48 -24.39
N ASP A 529 23.04 -16.46 -25.20
CA ASP A 529 22.87 -16.51 -26.65
C ASP A 529 24.26 -16.48 -27.29
N TYR A 530 24.53 -17.36 -28.26
CA TYR A 530 25.82 -17.47 -28.93
C TYR A 530 25.71 -17.27 -30.44
N VAL A 531 26.69 -16.60 -31.04
CA VAL A 531 26.85 -16.45 -32.49
C VAL A 531 28.29 -16.68 -32.92
N HIS A 532 28.44 -17.52 -33.95
CA HIS A 532 29.68 -17.80 -34.64
C HIS A 532 29.46 -17.72 -36.15
N SER A 533 30.24 -16.86 -36.81
CA SER A 533 30.28 -16.75 -38.27
C SER A 533 31.68 -17.11 -38.78
N PRO A 534 31.90 -18.35 -39.26
CA PRO A 534 33.21 -18.80 -39.72
C PRO A 534 33.67 -18.06 -40.98
N GLU A 535 32.74 -17.50 -41.77
CA GLU A 535 33.06 -16.73 -42.99
C GLU A 535 33.53 -15.31 -42.66
N ASP A 536 32.92 -14.68 -41.65
CA ASP A 536 33.23 -13.29 -41.28
C ASP A 536 34.43 -13.24 -40.31
N TYR A 537 34.49 -14.16 -39.34
CA TYR A 537 35.50 -14.19 -38.27
C TYR A 537 35.80 -15.63 -37.80
N PRO A 538 36.62 -16.42 -38.52
CA PRO A 538 36.82 -17.83 -38.24
C PRO A 538 37.40 -18.12 -36.84
N GLY A 539 38.20 -17.22 -36.26
CA GLY A 539 38.78 -17.41 -34.93
C GLY A 539 37.91 -16.94 -33.76
N CYS A 540 36.70 -16.45 -34.01
CA CYS A 540 35.93 -15.68 -33.02
C CYS A 540 34.50 -16.21 -32.83
N THR A 541 34.06 -16.27 -31.58
CA THR A 541 32.66 -16.49 -31.20
C THR A 541 32.23 -15.43 -30.22
N SER A 542 31.07 -14.82 -30.44
CA SER A 542 30.49 -13.82 -29.56
C SER A 542 29.30 -14.40 -28.78
N ALA A 543 29.06 -13.88 -27.58
CA ALA A 543 27.93 -14.31 -26.77
C ALA A 543 27.36 -13.17 -25.92
N LEU A 544 26.04 -13.17 -25.74
CA LEU A 544 25.38 -12.47 -24.66
C LEU A 544 25.13 -13.49 -23.57
N ARG A 545 25.78 -13.35 -22.43
CA ARG A 545 25.66 -14.30 -21.32
C ARG A 545 24.93 -13.66 -20.16
N TYR A 546 24.35 -14.49 -19.30
CA TYR A 546 23.64 -14.07 -18.09
C TYR A 546 22.41 -13.20 -18.38
N VAL A 547 21.78 -13.40 -19.54
CA VAL A 547 20.61 -12.66 -20.00
C VAL A 547 19.46 -12.84 -19.01
N GLY A 548 18.85 -11.72 -18.59
CA GLY A 548 17.78 -11.70 -17.59
C GLY A 548 18.26 -11.68 -16.13
N THR A 549 19.57 -11.61 -15.90
CA THR A 549 20.18 -11.46 -14.57
C THR A 549 20.96 -10.15 -14.46
N SER A 550 21.32 -9.74 -13.25
CA SER A 550 22.20 -8.58 -13.04
C SER A 550 23.61 -8.78 -13.59
N MET A 551 24.07 -10.01 -13.86
CA MET A 551 25.39 -10.30 -14.43
C MET A 551 25.43 -10.28 -15.97
N VAL A 552 24.36 -9.81 -16.61
CA VAL A 552 24.28 -9.72 -18.08
C VAL A 552 25.51 -9.03 -18.67
N SER A 553 26.13 -9.70 -19.63
CA SER A 553 27.43 -9.29 -20.16
C SER A 553 27.62 -9.73 -21.61
N ALA A 554 28.34 -8.92 -22.37
CA ALA A 554 28.85 -9.27 -23.70
C ALA A 554 30.15 -10.06 -23.56
N TRP A 555 30.34 -11.08 -24.37
CA TRP A 555 31.51 -11.97 -24.36
C TRP A 555 32.07 -12.16 -25.77
N ARG A 556 33.39 -12.20 -25.88
CA ARG A 556 34.13 -12.50 -27.11
C ARG A 556 35.20 -13.54 -26.81
N TYR A 557 35.11 -14.68 -27.48
CA TYR A 557 36.04 -15.81 -27.39
C TYR A 557 36.87 -15.85 -28.66
N GLU A 558 38.20 -15.77 -28.52
CA GLU A 558 39.12 -15.67 -29.65
C GLU A 558 40.21 -16.72 -29.51
N TYR A 559 40.33 -17.62 -30.49
CA TYR A 559 41.46 -18.54 -30.62
C TYR A 559 42.51 -17.89 -31.53
N LEU A 560 43.62 -17.46 -30.94
CA LEU A 560 44.60 -16.60 -31.59
C LEU A 560 45.99 -17.25 -31.59
N GLU A 561 46.74 -17.00 -32.66
CA GLU A 561 48.16 -17.34 -32.78
C GLU A 561 49.03 -16.21 -32.21
N HIS A 562 50.07 -16.58 -31.48
CA HIS A 562 51.10 -15.68 -30.97
C HIS A 562 52.32 -15.64 -31.90
N GLU A 563 53.22 -14.66 -31.72
CA GLU A 563 54.39 -14.44 -32.59
C GLU A 563 55.35 -15.64 -32.65
N ASP A 564 55.35 -16.50 -31.63
CA ASP A 564 56.14 -17.73 -31.55
C ASP A 564 55.48 -18.93 -32.26
N GLY A 565 54.31 -18.75 -32.88
CA GLY A 565 53.54 -19.80 -33.56
C GLY A 565 52.69 -20.66 -32.63
N PHE A 566 52.64 -20.35 -31.33
CA PHE A 566 51.76 -21.02 -30.37
C PHE A 566 50.42 -20.30 -30.22
N TYR A 567 49.38 -21.07 -29.91
CA TYR A 567 48.03 -20.55 -29.81
C TYR A 567 47.60 -20.30 -28.37
N TYR A 568 46.62 -19.43 -28.18
CA TYR A 568 45.98 -19.19 -26.89
C TYR A 568 44.50 -18.83 -27.09
N LEU A 569 43.69 -19.07 -26.06
CA LEU A 569 42.32 -18.60 -25.98
C LEU A 569 42.30 -17.27 -25.23
N LYS A 570 41.81 -16.22 -25.89
CA LYS A 570 41.50 -14.93 -25.29
C LYS A 570 39.99 -14.84 -25.06
N ILE A 571 39.61 -14.53 -23.84
CA ILE A 571 38.21 -14.28 -23.46
C ILE A 571 38.12 -12.83 -23.01
N THR A 572 37.24 -12.08 -23.65
CA THR A 572 36.89 -10.71 -23.26
C THR A 572 35.44 -10.71 -22.79
N SER A 573 35.17 -10.08 -21.64
CA SER A 573 33.82 -9.89 -21.14
C SER A 573 33.59 -8.45 -20.67
N ARG A 574 32.45 -7.88 -21.02
CA ARG A 574 32.03 -6.54 -20.64
C ARG A 574 30.66 -6.58 -19.99
N SER A 575 30.52 -5.96 -18.82
CA SER A 575 29.22 -5.83 -18.16
C SER A 575 28.26 -4.97 -19.00
N LEU A 576 27.03 -5.45 -19.17
CA LEU A 576 25.91 -4.73 -19.79
C LEU A 576 24.87 -4.30 -18.74
N PHE A 577 25.11 -4.58 -17.47
CA PHE A 577 24.20 -4.21 -16.39
C PHE A 577 24.02 -2.68 -16.31
N GLY A 578 22.77 -2.22 -16.29
CA GLY A 578 22.43 -0.80 -16.26
C GLY A 578 22.73 -0.03 -17.55
N LYS A 579 23.15 -0.72 -18.62
CA LYS A 579 23.41 -0.11 -19.95
C LYS A 579 22.19 -0.23 -20.86
N PRO A 580 22.11 0.58 -21.94
CA PRO A 580 21.09 0.42 -22.96
C PRO A 580 21.01 -1.03 -23.46
N ASP A 581 19.84 -1.45 -23.95
CA ASP A 581 19.64 -2.78 -24.51
C ASP A 581 20.63 -3.01 -25.67
N VAL A 582 21.70 -3.77 -25.40
CA VAL A 582 22.70 -4.24 -26.37
C VAL A 582 22.28 -5.63 -26.81
N ASP A 583 22.14 -5.85 -28.11
CA ASP A 583 21.76 -7.14 -28.67
C ASP A 583 22.94 -7.87 -29.34
N MET A 584 22.66 -9.07 -29.85
CA MET A 584 23.67 -9.92 -30.46
C MET A 584 24.28 -9.30 -31.74
N THR A 585 23.49 -8.51 -32.47
CA THR A 585 23.93 -7.88 -33.72
C THR A 585 24.93 -6.76 -33.48
N ASP A 586 24.85 -6.10 -32.31
CA ASP A 586 25.80 -5.07 -31.88
C ASP A 586 27.18 -5.66 -31.60
N ILE A 587 27.25 -6.82 -30.95
CA ILE A 587 28.52 -7.40 -30.46
C ILE A 587 29.18 -8.37 -31.44
N ALA A 588 28.41 -9.04 -32.30
CA ALA A 588 28.91 -10.15 -33.12
C ALA A 588 29.65 -9.72 -34.40
N ARG A 589 29.46 -8.48 -34.86
CA ARG A 589 29.93 -8.03 -36.18
C ARG A 589 30.75 -6.74 -36.19
N ARG A 590 30.86 -6.03 -35.06
CA ARG A 590 31.50 -4.72 -35.01
C ARG A 590 32.67 -4.70 -34.05
N ASP A 591 33.86 -4.52 -34.61
CA ASP A 591 35.02 -4.10 -33.82
C ASP A 591 34.74 -2.77 -33.10
N GLU A 592 33.84 -1.90 -33.61
CA GLU A 592 33.46 -0.64 -32.95
C GLU A 592 33.00 -0.83 -31.50
N PHE A 593 32.19 -1.85 -31.21
CA PHE A 593 31.75 -2.14 -29.84
C PHE A 593 32.95 -2.47 -28.95
N TRP A 594 33.81 -3.37 -29.41
CA TRP A 594 34.99 -3.85 -28.66
C TRP A 594 36.18 -2.88 -28.66
N LEU A 595 36.19 -1.87 -29.53
CA LEU A 595 37.23 -0.82 -29.59
C LEU A 595 36.91 0.39 -28.71
N GLN A 596 35.66 0.52 -28.27
CA GLN A 596 35.21 1.58 -27.35
C GLN A 596 35.12 1.03 -25.93
N ASN A 597 35.27 1.89 -24.92
CA ASN A 597 35.13 1.58 -23.49
C ASN A 597 35.94 0.35 -23.04
N THR A 598 37.14 0.16 -23.59
CA THR A 598 38.01 -1.00 -23.32
C THR A 598 38.46 -1.09 -21.86
N GLU A 599 38.37 0.01 -21.11
CA GLU A 599 38.60 0.06 -19.67
C GLU A 599 37.57 -0.74 -18.86
N GLU A 600 36.40 -1.01 -19.43
CA GLU A 600 35.35 -1.83 -18.82
C GLU A 600 35.52 -3.33 -19.14
N ASP A 601 36.46 -3.68 -20.01
CA ASP A 601 36.69 -5.06 -20.42
C ASP A 601 37.51 -5.84 -19.39
N ILE A 602 36.97 -6.98 -19.01
CA ILE A 602 37.73 -8.02 -18.33
C ILE A 602 38.30 -8.95 -19.41
N VAL A 603 39.62 -9.02 -19.49
CA VAL A 603 40.33 -9.90 -20.43
C VAL A 603 41.09 -10.99 -19.70
N ARG A 604 40.99 -12.23 -20.17
CA ARG A 604 41.77 -13.37 -19.71
C ARG A 604 42.38 -14.14 -20.88
N TYR A 605 43.62 -14.55 -20.70
CA TYR A 605 44.39 -15.33 -21.65
C TYR A 605 44.65 -16.72 -21.07
N PHE A 606 44.33 -17.73 -21.86
CA PHE A 606 44.56 -19.14 -21.54
C PHE A 606 45.53 -19.70 -22.57
N PRO A 607 46.80 -19.96 -22.21
CA PRO A 607 47.77 -20.53 -23.13
C PRO A 607 47.39 -21.96 -23.53
N ALA A 608 47.74 -22.35 -24.76
CA ALA A 608 47.61 -23.73 -25.21
C ALA A 608 48.76 -24.60 -24.66
N SER A 609 48.79 -24.77 -23.33
CA SER A 609 49.88 -25.46 -22.66
C SER A 609 49.93 -26.97 -22.91
N GLY A 610 48.91 -27.57 -23.51
CA GLY A 610 48.84 -29.02 -23.68
C GLY A 610 48.67 -29.77 -22.36
N TYR A 611 49.14 -31.01 -22.30
CA TYR A 611 49.14 -31.85 -21.09
C TYR A 611 50.39 -32.73 -21.04
N GLU A 612 50.79 -33.18 -19.85
CA GLU A 612 51.84 -34.19 -19.68
C GLU A 612 51.18 -35.57 -19.55
N ASN A 613 51.57 -36.51 -20.42
CA ASN A 613 51.07 -37.88 -20.32
C ASN A 613 51.77 -38.67 -19.19
N GLU A 614 51.32 -39.89 -18.93
CA GLU A 614 51.89 -40.77 -17.89
C GLU A 614 53.39 -41.08 -18.11
N GLY A 615 53.90 -40.89 -19.33
CA GLY A 615 55.31 -41.05 -19.69
C GLY A 615 56.16 -39.81 -19.49
N GLY A 616 55.61 -38.71 -18.96
CA GLY A 616 56.33 -37.45 -18.76
C GLY A 616 56.53 -36.63 -20.05
N VAL A 617 55.80 -36.94 -21.12
CA VAL A 617 55.93 -36.26 -22.41
C VAL A 617 54.78 -35.27 -22.58
N ILE A 618 55.12 -34.03 -22.90
CA ILE A 618 54.15 -32.98 -23.21
C ILE A 618 53.50 -33.24 -24.58
N GLN A 619 52.17 -33.25 -24.60
CA GLN A 619 51.33 -33.43 -25.78
C GLN A 619 50.53 -32.16 -26.08
N ASN A 620 50.26 -31.89 -27.36
CA ASN A 620 49.42 -30.79 -27.84
C ASN A 620 49.81 -29.38 -27.34
N GLN A 621 51.06 -29.20 -26.88
CA GLN A 621 51.59 -27.88 -26.52
C GLN A 621 51.64 -27.00 -27.76
N GLY A 622 51.16 -25.77 -27.60
CA GLY A 622 51.02 -24.81 -28.68
C GLY A 622 49.71 -24.90 -29.44
N THR A 623 48.90 -25.95 -29.27
CA THR A 623 47.63 -26.11 -30.01
C THR A 623 46.39 -26.19 -29.12
N ASN A 624 46.47 -26.92 -28.00
CA ASN A 624 45.34 -27.14 -27.09
C ASN A 624 45.66 -26.70 -25.66
N GLY A 625 44.66 -26.23 -24.93
CA GLY A 625 44.75 -25.98 -23.50
C GLY A 625 43.88 -26.95 -22.71
N TYR A 626 44.40 -27.46 -21.60
CA TYR A 626 43.70 -28.36 -20.69
C TYR A 626 43.89 -27.91 -19.25
N TYR A 627 42.78 -27.72 -18.54
CA TYR A 627 42.76 -27.11 -17.22
C TYR A 627 41.97 -27.95 -16.23
N TRP A 628 42.57 -28.25 -15.08
CA TRP A 628 41.89 -28.97 -14.02
C TRP A 628 40.73 -28.19 -13.41
N SER A 629 39.73 -28.94 -12.95
CA SER A 629 38.78 -28.52 -11.93
C SER A 629 38.99 -29.30 -10.64
N TYR A 630 38.44 -28.80 -9.53
CA TYR A 630 38.37 -29.51 -8.25
C TYR A 630 37.27 -30.59 -8.24
N THR A 631 36.43 -30.66 -9.27
CA THR A 631 35.44 -31.72 -9.41
C THR A 631 36.16 -33.05 -9.66
N PRO A 632 35.81 -34.14 -8.95
CA PRO A 632 36.43 -35.44 -9.15
C PRO A 632 36.32 -35.92 -10.59
N HIS A 633 37.35 -36.63 -11.05
CA HIS A 633 37.32 -37.31 -12.33
C HIS A 633 36.19 -38.36 -12.40
N GLY A 634 35.66 -38.62 -13.60
CA GLY A 634 34.54 -39.53 -13.84
C GLY A 634 34.81 -40.41 -15.05
N ASN A 635 34.51 -41.71 -14.96
CA ASN A 635 34.73 -42.68 -16.05
C ASN A 635 36.17 -42.69 -16.61
N GLY A 636 37.17 -42.41 -15.77
CA GLY A 636 38.57 -42.33 -16.18
C GLY A 636 38.96 -41.02 -16.88
N LEU A 637 38.07 -40.03 -16.92
CA LEU A 637 38.29 -38.73 -17.53
C LEU A 637 38.39 -37.61 -16.48
N ALA A 638 39.31 -36.68 -16.68
CA ALA A 638 39.52 -35.48 -15.89
C ALA A 638 38.36 -34.49 -16.08
N ALA A 639 37.79 -33.98 -14.99
CA ALA A 639 36.84 -32.87 -15.05
C ALA A 639 37.60 -31.55 -15.16
N GLY A 640 37.26 -30.73 -16.15
CA GLY A 640 37.98 -29.50 -16.42
C GLY A 640 37.47 -28.70 -17.60
N MET A 641 38.26 -27.70 -17.99
CA MET A 641 38.05 -26.91 -19.19
C MET A 641 39.09 -27.28 -20.24
N SER A 642 38.65 -27.42 -21.50
CA SER A 642 39.51 -27.70 -22.64
C SER A 642 39.20 -26.75 -23.79
N PHE A 643 40.22 -26.39 -24.55
CA PHE A 643 40.06 -25.72 -25.83
C PHE A 643 41.08 -26.19 -26.87
N GLY A 644 40.77 -25.96 -28.14
CA GLY A 644 41.67 -26.19 -29.27
C GLY A 644 41.20 -25.44 -30.52
N PRO A 645 41.76 -25.77 -31.70
CA PRO A 645 41.48 -25.06 -32.96
C PRO A 645 40.01 -25.03 -33.38
N SER A 646 39.23 -26.00 -32.91
CA SER A 646 37.83 -26.15 -33.31
C SER A 646 36.85 -25.72 -32.23
N THR A 647 37.12 -25.97 -30.95
CA THR A 647 36.14 -25.65 -29.89
C THR A 647 36.76 -25.35 -28.53
N ALA A 648 35.97 -24.72 -27.65
CA ALA A 648 36.19 -24.68 -26.20
C ALA A 648 34.95 -25.18 -25.42
N TYR A 649 35.17 -25.93 -24.33
CA TYR A 649 34.09 -26.46 -23.48
C TYR A 649 34.59 -26.85 -22.07
N SER A 650 33.65 -27.00 -21.14
CA SER A 650 33.88 -27.43 -19.75
C SER A 650 33.11 -28.71 -19.44
N ASN A 651 33.78 -29.87 -19.40
CA ASN A 651 33.19 -31.15 -18.99
C ASN A 651 34.31 -32.14 -18.57
N TYR A 652 34.16 -33.42 -18.86
CA TYR A 652 35.21 -34.43 -18.79
C TYR A 652 36.08 -34.36 -20.05
N VAL A 653 37.32 -33.86 -19.92
CA VAL A 653 38.14 -33.40 -21.05
C VAL A 653 38.96 -34.50 -21.73
N ASP A 654 39.81 -35.20 -20.98
CA ASP A 654 40.72 -36.26 -21.42
C ASP A 654 41.08 -37.13 -20.19
N LYS A 655 42.05 -38.04 -20.25
CA LYS A 655 42.31 -39.03 -19.21
C LYS A 655 42.65 -38.40 -17.85
N ALA A 656 42.08 -38.95 -16.79
CA ALA A 656 42.35 -38.54 -15.42
C ALA A 656 43.80 -38.78 -14.98
N ALA A 657 44.51 -39.72 -15.62
CA ALA A 657 45.89 -40.08 -15.30
C ALA A 657 46.94 -39.10 -15.87
N HIS A 658 46.55 -38.20 -16.78
CA HIS A 658 47.46 -37.17 -17.29
C HIS A 658 47.59 -36.01 -16.29
N LYS A 659 48.61 -35.19 -16.49
CA LYS A 659 48.76 -33.93 -15.77
C LYS A 659 48.33 -32.75 -16.63
N TYR A 660 47.57 -31.83 -16.03
CA TYR A 660 47.02 -30.65 -16.71
C TYR A 660 47.45 -29.36 -15.99
N SER A 661 47.37 -28.24 -16.71
CA SER A 661 47.63 -26.93 -16.14
C SER A 661 46.55 -26.52 -15.15
N LEU A 662 46.91 -25.61 -14.24
CA LEU A 662 46.00 -25.12 -13.21
C LEU A 662 45.78 -23.62 -13.35
N ARG A 663 44.51 -23.22 -13.49
CA ARG A 663 44.06 -21.83 -13.47
C ARG A 663 43.12 -21.64 -12.30
N LEU A 664 43.53 -20.78 -11.38
CA LEU A 664 42.81 -20.56 -10.13
C LEU A 664 41.70 -19.53 -10.29
N PHE A 665 40.68 -19.62 -9.45
CA PHE A 665 39.64 -18.61 -9.29
C PHE A 665 39.86 -17.89 -7.96
N LYS A 666 39.52 -16.61 -7.89
CA LYS A 666 39.66 -15.78 -6.71
C LYS A 666 38.32 -15.68 -5.99
N ARG A 667 38.30 -15.87 -4.68
CA ARG A 667 37.16 -15.45 -3.86
C ARG A 667 37.18 -13.95 -3.68
N THR A 668 36.03 -13.31 -3.82
CA THR A 668 35.87 -11.97 -3.29
C THR A 668 35.94 -12.07 -1.79
N VAL A 669 37.11 -11.71 -1.22
CA VAL A 669 37.14 -11.23 0.16
C VAL A 669 36.60 -9.82 0.04
N ILE A 670 35.30 -9.64 0.33
CA ILE A 670 34.81 -8.28 0.59
C ILE A 670 35.62 -7.83 1.81
N LYS A 671 36.37 -6.74 1.61
CA LYS A 671 37.38 -6.27 2.56
C LYS A 671 36.81 -6.11 3.95
#